data_AF-A0AAU8XXJ2-F1
#
_entry.id   AF-A0AAU8XXJ2-F1
#
_cell.length_a   1.000
_cell.length_b   1.000
_cell.length_c   1.000
_cell.angle_alpha   90.00
_cell.angle_beta   90.00
_cell.angle_gamma   90.00
#
_symmetry.space_group_name_H-M   'P 1'
#
loop_
_entity.id
_entity.type
_entity.pdbx_description
1 polymer ?
#
loop_
_entity_poly.entity_id
_entity_poly.type
_entity_poly.pdbx_seq_one_letter_code
_entity_poly.pdbx_strand_id
1 'polypeptide(L)'
;MLICLTAIGGAQAASYIENGQAGDPASWRSAEFNANWGLGAIHADEAYAAGYTGKGQKVGIFDTPVNRHPEFAGDGKLINVVTEGYRAYTDPHRPGINAGDRFYFDGTFHFYSGSQGMLSNHGVHVAGISAANRDGVGMHGVAFDSQVISVDNDNDGPAYGEFLGLDGAVTNAGWQAMINSGARVINNSWGVSIPDFLSDGGRDPNALHFELKDAQEQFDQVKPLLGSLAGAGYQGAIDAARKNILVLFAAGNDGNYNQPDVISGLAYFVPDIAPNWLSVASVAQDAASTNSVPYTISSFSSRCGYTASFCVSSPGSKIYSTVANGSDPANLVSDYGNKNGTSMATPHVTGAVAVLLQRFPYMTSAQIADVLKTTATDMGAPGIDALYGWGMINLGKAINGPGMFYTVEDIPAEFRIPDPTGVAYGPTQFVANIPGRGAEVDAGTLHARKCDDFHCGWEIYSNNITGHGGLTKEGAGTLELTGTNTYAGPTLVNQGRLAVNGSVTSAVSVQNGGIVGGSGTVGSLTARQGGTVAPGNSIGTLNVAGNVSFEPGSRYAVEVGPNGQSDRIQSSGSATIGGGEVAVTLENSANLLTQSEVRSLLGQQYTILSAQQGVSGQFDAVAPNYLFLGTGLSYQPTGVTLSVGRNGTSFASVAQTPNERAVAAAADALAAGNPVYESLLGSGTAGEARQAFRQLSGQIHADIASALVNDSRYLREALNGRLRQAEGLASSSAIKADEGGAWAQLLGAWDHASGDANATGYQASTYGVLVGLDSAAAADWRLGVATGYTRTSLHGGYGSKADSDNYHLAAYGDKQFGALALRGGAGYTWHRIDTKRSVNYGMQSDRDTAKYSARTEQLFAEAGYSVQGEWLNLEPFVNLAYVNFENNGIAESGGAAALRGDKQHTDATVSTLGLRADAEWQVSAGTTVALRSELGWQHQYGGLERGTGLRFNGGNAPFVVDSVPVSRDGMVLKAGAEVAVNENATLSLGYGGLLSQHHQDNSVNAGFTWRF
;
A
#
# COMPACT_ATOMS: atom_id res chain seq x y z
N MET A 1 -33.85 56.44 28.18
CA MET A 1 -32.83 57.02 27.29
C MET A 1 -32.00 55.86 26.77
N LEU A 2 -32.34 55.35 25.58
CA LEU A 2 -31.64 55.63 24.31
C LEU A 2 -30.35 54.77 24.24
N ILE A 3 -30.16 53.77 23.36
CA ILE A 3 -30.51 53.63 21.94
C ILE A 3 -30.54 52.13 21.54
N CYS A 4 -31.56 51.75 20.77
CA CYS A 4 -31.63 50.55 19.92
C CYS A 4 -30.85 50.75 18.61
N LEU A 5 -30.61 49.64 17.89
CA LEU A 5 -30.14 49.49 16.49
C LEU A 5 -28.63 49.27 16.29
N THR A 6 -28.27 48.01 16.00
CA THR A 6 -27.76 47.56 14.69
C THR A 6 -27.48 46.05 14.74
N ALA A 7 -28.54 45.25 14.55
CA ALA A 7 -28.41 43.86 14.13
C ALA A 7 -28.96 43.80 12.69
N ILE A 8 -28.06 43.94 11.72
CA ILE A 8 -28.32 43.55 10.34
C ILE A 8 -27.44 42.34 10.11
N GLY A 9 -28.08 41.18 9.96
CA GLY A 9 -27.42 39.93 9.66
C GLY A 9 -26.77 39.98 8.29
N GLY A 10 -25.47 39.66 8.24
CA GLY A 10 -24.91 38.99 7.08
C GLY A 10 -25.22 37.51 7.24
N ALA A 11 -26.21 37.00 6.50
CA ALA A 11 -26.32 35.58 6.29
C ALA A 11 -25.09 35.16 5.47
N GLN A 12 -24.07 34.58 6.11
CA GLN A 12 -23.11 33.75 5.40
C GLN A 12 -23.93 32.59 4.81
N ALA A 13 -24.02 32.53 3.48
CA ALA A 13 -24.56 31.37 2.80
C ALA A 13 -23.83 30.14 3.33
N ALA A 14 -24.58 29.14 3.81
CA ALA A 14 -24.00 27.86 4.18
C ALA A 14 -23.24 27.33 2.95
N SER A 15 -22.00 26.88 3.15
CA SER A 15 -21.23 26.22 2.10
C SER A 15 -22.04 25.04 1.55
N TYR A 16 -22.15 24.94 0.22
CA TYR A 16 -22.76 23.76 -0.42
C TYR A 16 -22.13 22.48 0.13
N ILE A 17 -22.97 21.50 0.43
CA ILE A 17 -22.54 20.17 0.89
C ILE A 17 -22.90 19.20 -0.24
N GLU A 18 -21.89 18.57 -0.85
CA GLU A 18 -22.11 17.50 -1.82
C GLU A 18 -22.86 16.35 -1.14
N ASN A 19 -23.99 15.98 -1.73
CA ASN A 19 -24.87 14.94 -1.19
C ASN A 19 -24.71 13.59 -1.90
N GLY A 20 -23.94 13.54 -2.99
CA GLY A 20 -23.59 12.34 -3.71
C GLY A 20 -22.82 11.34 -2.85
N GLN A 21 -23.19 10.06 -2.98
CA GLN A 21 -22.56 8.93 -2.28
C GLN A 21 -21.78 8.08 -3.28
N ALA A 22 -20.58 7.67 -2.87
CA ALA A 22 -19.76 6.78 -3.68
C ALA A 22 -20.48 5.43 -3.91
N GLY A 23 -20.48 4.96 -5.16
CA GLY A 23 -21.12 3.71 -5.56
C GLY A 23 -22.65 3.76 -5.72
N ASP A 24 -23.31 4.90 -5.46
CA ASP A 24 -24.76 5.06 -5.66
C ASP A 24 -25.07 6.19 -6.67
N PRO A 25 -25.25 5.88 -7.97
CA PRO A 25 -25.60 6.86 -8.99
C PRO A 25 -26.88 7.65 -8.70
N ALA A 26 -27.87 7.03 -8.04
CA ALA A 26 -29.14 7.72 -7.76
C ALA A 26 -28.96 8.91 -6.82
N SER A 27 -28.02 8.82 -5.87
CA SER A 27 -27.69 9.90 -4.93
C SER A 27 -27.15 11.18 -5.60
N TRP A 28 -26.63 11.07 -6.84
CA TRP A 28 -26.06 12.21 -7.57
C TRP A 28 -27.12 13.02 -8.35
N ARG A 29 -28.34 12.50 -8.50
CA ARG A 29 -29.45 13.10 -9.26
C ARG A 29 -30.18 14.19 -8.47
N SER A 30 -29.44 15.22 -8.07
CA SER A 30 -29.96 16.42 -7.39
C SER A 30 -30.90 17.24 -8.30
N ALA A 31 -31.57 18.25 -7.73
CA ALA A 31 -32.37 19.19 -8.54
C ALA A 31 -31.51 19.90 -9.61
N GLU A 32 -30.29 20.27 -9.24
CA GLU A 32 -29.26 20.87 -10.11
C GLU A 32 -28.83 19.91 -11.24
N PHE A 33 -28.61 18.63 -10.95
CA PHE A 33 -28.34 17.60 -11.97
C PHE A 33 -29.52 17.46 -12.95
N ASN A 34 -30.74 17.39 -12.43
CA ASN A 34 -31.93 17.19 -13.25
C ASN A 34 -32.33 18.44 -14.06
N ALA A 35 -31.74 19.61 -13.78
CA ALA A 35 -32.00 20.84 -14.52
C ALA A 35 -31.52 20.74 -15.98
N ASN A 36 -30.41 20.03 -16.22
CA ASN A 36 -29.96 19.66 -17.57
C ASN A 36 -30.18 18.17 -17.81
N TRP A 37 -31.23 17.83 -18.57
CA TRP A 37 -31.57 16.44 -18.89
C TRP A 37 -30.44 15.67 -19.60
N GLY A 38 -29.52 16.40 -20.28
CA GLY A 38 -28.40 15.81 -20.99
C GLY A 38 -27.45 15.03 -20.07
N LEU A 39 -27.31 15.44 -18.80
CA LEU A 39 -26.49 14.73 -17.81
C LEU A 39 -26.99 13.31 -17.56
N GLY A 40 -28.30 13.15 -17.41
CA GLY A 40 -28.93 11.83 -17.24
C GLY A 40 -28.91 11.00 -18.52
N ALA A 41 -29.08 11.64 -19.68
CA ALA A 41 -29.09 10.94 -20.97
C ALA A 41 -27.73 10.29 -21.31
N ILE A 42 -26.63 10.92 -20.90
CA ILE A 42 -25.28 10.38 -21.10
C ILE A 42 -24.79 9.53 -19.91
N HIS A 43 -25.62 9.29 -18.89
CA HIS A 43 -25.27 8.53 -17.69
C HIS A 43 -24.09 9.14 -16.88
N ALA A 44 -24.06 10.47 -16.72
CA ALA A 44 -22.99 11.15 -16.00
C ALA A 44 -22.99 10.84 -14.49
N ASP A 45 -24.16 10.52 -13.93
CA ASP A 45 -24.33 10.11 -12.52
C ASP A 45 -23.55 8.85 -12.16
N GLU A 46 -23.38 7.92 -13.10
CA GLU A 46 -22.57 6.71 -12.89
C GLU A 46 -21.08 7.04 -12.75
N ALA A 47 -20.58 8.03 -13.52
CA ALA A 47 -19.21 8.52 -13.39
C ALA A 47 -18.98 9.25 -12.06
N TYR A 48 -19.94 10.06 -11.62
CA TYR A 48 -19.84 10.77 -10.34
C TYR A 48 -19.85 9.79 -9.16
N ALA A 49 -20.71 8.77 -9.19
CA ALA A 49 -20.72 7.71 -8.19
C ALA A 49 -19.40 6.92 -8.14
N ALA A 50 -18.70 6.81 -9.27
CA ALA A 50 -17.38 6.21 -9.33
C ALA A 50 -16.24 7.20 -8.98
N GLY A 51 -16.56 8.46 -8.68
CA GLY A 51 -15.61 9.49 -8.21
C GLY A 51 -14.97 10.34 -9.31
N TYR A 52 -15.48 10.31 -10.54
CA TYR A 52 -14.93 11.05 -11.68
C TYR A 52 -15.80 12.25 -12.04
N THR A 53 -15.23 13.44 -11.98
CA THR A 53 -15.94 14.75 -12.08
C THR A 53 -15.24 15.71 -13.04
N GLY A 54 -14.17 15.24 -13.72
CA GLY A 54 -13.28 16.05 -14.55
C GLY A 54 -12.18 16.76 -13.76
N LYS A 55 -11.97 16.39 -12.50
CA LYS A 55 -10.99 17.03 -11.61
C LYS A 55 -9.58 16.95 -12.17
N GLY A 56 -8.88 18.09 -12.14
CA GLY A 56 -7.51 18.22 -12.64
C GLY A 56 -7.40 18.27 -14.16
N GLN A 57 -8.51 18.30 -14.88
CA GLN A 57 -8.56 18.44 -16.34
C GLN A 57 -8.92 19.87 -16.76
N LYS A 58 -8.56 20.20 -18.00
CA LYS A 58 -8.84 21.48 -18.65
C LYS A 58 -9.71 21.24 -19.88
N VAL A 59 -10.85 21.92 -19.97
CA VAL A 59 -11.68 21.97 -21.17
C VAL A 59 -11.40 23.26 -21.93
N GLY A 60 -11.01 23.16 -23.19
CA GLY A 60 -10.85 24.32 -24.07
C GLY A 60 -12.17 24.68 -24.73
N ILE A 61 -12.61 25.93 -24.60
CA ILE A 61 -13.80 26.49 -25.27
C ILE A 61 -13.32 27.56 -26.25
N PHE A 62 -13.23 27.21 -27.53
CA PHE A 62 -12.86 28.16 -28.59
C PHE A 62 -14.14 28.65 -29.26
N ASP A 63 -14.68 29.74 -28.73
CA ASP A 63 -16.03 30.26 -29.00
C ASP A 63 -16.05 31.76 -28.68
N THR A 64 -17.21 32.38 -28.73
CA THR A 64 -17.50 33.69 -28.15
C THR A 64 -17.12 33.77 -26.65
N PRO A 65 -16.90 34.97 -26.08
CA PRO A 65 -16.47 35.15 -24.71
C PRO A 65 -17.27 34.38 -23.65
N VAL A 66 -16.56 33.86 -22.65
CA VAL A 66 -17.15 33.33 -21.42
C VAL A 66 -17.07 34.40 -20.33
N ASN A 67 -18.22 34.88 -19.85
CA ASN A 67 -18.30 35.86 -18.76
C ASN A 67 -18.02 35.23 -17.40
N ARG A 68 -17.83 36.10 -16.40
CA ARG A 68 -17.72 35.71 -14.99
C ARG A 68 -19.09 35.35 -14.40
N HIS A 69 -19.68 34.25 -14.87
CA HIS A 69 -20.87 33.65 -14.27
C HIS A 69 -20.53 33.06 -12.88
N PRO A 70 -21.44 33.10 -11.87
CA PRO A 70 -21.22 32.46 -10.57
C PRO A 70 -20.83 30.98 -10.65
N GLU A 71 -21.39 30.26 -11.63
CA GLU A 71 -21.03 28.88 -11.98
C GLU A 71 -19.56 28.65 -12.37
N PHE A 72 -18.81 29.72 -12.62
CA PHE A 72 -17.37 29.67 -12.89
C PHE A 72 -16.54 30.33 -11.79
N ALA A 73 -17.13 30.52 -10.60
CA ALA A 73 -16.41 31.03 -9.45
C ALA A 73 -15.37 30.02 -8.93
N GLY A 74 -14.30 30.53 -8.31
CA GLY A 74 -13.21 29.72 -7.78
C GLY A 74 -11.88 30.01 -8.48
N ASP A 75 -10.79 29.91 -7.72
CA ASP A 75 -9.46 30.22 -8.20
C ASP A 75 -9.07 29.27 -9.35
N GLY A 76 -8.80 29.86 -10.52
CA GLY A 76 -8.41 29.11 -11.72
C GLY A 76 -9.55 28.31 -12.39
N LYS A 77 -10.81 28.51 -11.98
CA LYS A 77 -11.96 27.82 -12.58
C LYS A 77 -12.19 28.25 -14.03
N LEU A 78 -12.18 29.55 -14.31
CA LEU A 78 -12.26 30.12 -15.66
C LEU A 78 -11.00 30.93 -15.96
N ILE A 79 -10.36 30.61 -17.08
CA ILE A 79 -9.18 31.32 -17.60
C ILE A 79 -9.52 31.79 -19.01
N ASN A 80 -9.79 33.10 -19.14
CA ASN A 80 -9.90 33.75 -20.43
C ASN A 80 -8.49 34.10 -20.92
N VAL A 81 -8.02 33.43 -21.97
CA VAL A 81 -6.67 33.67 -22.52
C VAL A 81 -6.73 34.87 -23.44
N VAL A 82 -5.81 35.82 -23.22
CA VAL A 82 -5.75 37.04 -24.03
C VAL A 82 -5.18 36.72 -25.41
N THR A 83 -5.89 37.13 -26.47
CA THR A 83 -5.41 37.09 -27.86
C THR A 83 -5.49 38.49 -28.46
N GLU A 84 -4.45 38.89 -29.20
CA GLU A 84 -4.41 40.21 -29.83
C GLU A 84 -3.62 40.17 -31.14
N GLY A 85 -3.90 41.14 -32.00
CA GLY A 85 -3.23 41.27 -33.28
C GLY A 85 -3.92 42.26 -34.20
N TYR A 86 -3.67 42.12 -35.50
CA TYR A 86 -4.31 42.89 -36.55
C TYR A 86 -5.03 41.93 -37.49
N ARG A 87 -6.28 42.27 -37.82
CA ARG A 87 -7.15 41.48 -38.69
C ARG A 87 -6.53 41.26 -40.07
N ALA A 88 -6.66 40.05 -40.59
CA ALA A 88 -6.20 39.70 -41.93
C ALA A 88 -7.30 39.82 -42.98
N TYR A 89 -8.57 39.92 -42.55
CA TYR A 89 -9.74 39.85 -43.41
C TYR A 89 -10.65 41.07 -43.23
N THR A 90 -11.23 41.54 -44.33
CA THR A 90 -12.32 42.52 -44.32
C THR A 90 -13.61 41.76 -44.54
N ASP A 91 -14.52 41.79 -43.56
CA ASP A 91 -15.80 41.11 -43.65
C ASP A 91 -16.81 41.99 -44.43
N PRO A 92 -17.27 41.57 -45.63
CA PRO A 92 -18.21 42.35 -46.42
C PRO A 92 -19.62 42.41 -45.80
N HIS A 93 -19.95 41.51 -44.87
CA HIS A 93 -21.28 41.38 -44.25
C HIS A 93 -21.34 41.97 -42.83
N ARG A 94 -20.20 42.25 -42.21
CA ARG A 94 -20.10 42.86 -40.86
C ARG A 94 -19.47 44.26 -40.91
N PRO A 95 -20.28 45.35 -40.92
CA PRO A 95 -19.77 46.71 -40.95
C PRO A 95 -18.86 47.02 -39.76
N GLY A 96 -17.62 47.47 -40.04
CA GLY A 96 -16.64 47.84 -39.02
C GLY A 96 -15.58 46.76 -38.73
N ILE A 97 -15.56 45.67 -39.50
CA ILE A 97 -14.52 44.63 -39.45
C ILE A 97 -13.68 44.72 -40.74
N ASN A 98 -12.51 45.37 -40.68
CA ASN A 98 -11.63 45.55 -41.82
C ASN A 98 -10.25 44.92 -41.58
N ALA A 99 -9.63 44.44 -42.66
CA ALA A 99 -8.24 44.04 -42.64
C ALA A 99 -7.35 45.21 -42.17
N GLY A 100 -6.46 44.94 -41.21
CA GLY A 100 -5.63 45.94 -40.55
C GLY A 100 -6.22 46.54 -39.27
N ASP A 101 -7.49 46.26 -38.94
CA ASP A 101 -8.06 46.66 -37.65
C ASP A 101 -7.40 45.88 -36.50
N ARG A 102 -7.13 46.54 -35.37
CA ARG A 102 -6.62 45.87 -34.18
C ARG A 102 -7.73 45.07 -33.52
N PHE A 103 -7.45 43.81 -33.17
CA PHE A 103 -8.28 43.03 -32.27
C PHE A 103 -7.56 42.79 -30.94
N TYR A 104 -8.33 42.74 -29.85
CA TYR A 104 -7.87 42.43 -28.50
C TYR A 104 -9.02 41.76 -27.76
N PHE A 105 -8.85 40.48 -27.44
CA PHE A 105 -9.84 39.70 -26.72
C PHE A 105 -9.26 39.24 -25.39
N ASP A 106 -9.93 39.59 -24.30
CA ASP A 106 -9.57 39.21 -22.92
C ASP A 106 -10.74 38.52 -22.19
N GLY A 107 -11.74 38.09 -22.97
CA GLY A 107 -13.00 37.55 -22.47
C GLY A 107 -14.02 38.61 -22.04
N THR A 108 -13.76 39.90 -22.27
CA THR A 108 -14.81 40.92 -22.21
C THR A 108 -15.80 40.75 -23.36
N PHE A 109 -17.08 40.89 -23.04
CA PHE A 109 -18.14 40.82 -24.04
C PHE A 109 -18.05 42.02 -24.97
N HIS A 110 -18.22 41.77 -26.26
CA HIS A 110 -18.33 42.83 -27.25
C HIS A 110 -19.53 42.55 -28.17
N PHE A 111 -20.01 43.62 -28.82
CA PHE A 111 -21.14 43.53 -29.74
C PHE A 111 -20.67 43.06 -31.11
N TYR A 112 -21.31 42.02 -31.63
CA TYR A 112 -21.11 41.56 -32.99
C TYR A 112 -22.00 42.41 -33.91
N SER A 113 -21.41 43.19 -34.83
CA SER A 113 -22.19 44.02 -35.75
C SER A 113 -23.09 43.14 -36.62
N GLY A 114 -24.42 43.35 -36.57
CA GLY A 114 -25.41 42.57 -37.33
C GLY A 114 -26.42 41.82 -36.46
N SER A 115 -26.13 41.60 -35.17
CA SER A 115 -27.02 40.89 -34.24
C SER A 115 -28.08 41.77 -33.55
N GLN A 116 -28.66 42.79 -34.22
CA GLN A 116 -29.63 43.71 -33.59
C GLN A 116 -29.25 44.21 -32.16
N GLY A 117 -27.96 44.34 -31.82
CA GLY A 117 -27.52 44.72 -30.48
C GLY A 117 -27.57 43.61 -29.41
N MET A 118 -27.61 42.33 -29.78
CA MET A 118 -27.56 41.21 -28.84
C MET A 118 -26.11 40.86 -28.47
N LEU A 119 -25.85 40.80 -27.16
CA LEU A 119 -24.61 40.29 -26.55
C LEU A 119 -24.49 38.78 -26.82
N SER A 120 -23.35 38.33 -27.39
CA SER A 120 -23.16 36.90 -27.61
C SER A 120 -22.88 36.18 -26.29
N ASN A 121 -23.90 35.52 -25.76
CA ASN A 121 -23.81 34.65 -24.58
C ASN A 121 -23.68 33.17 -24.95
N HIS A 122 -23.26 32.88 -26.19
CA HIS A 122 -23.18 31.53 -26.71
C HIS A 122 -22.08 30.70 -26.01
N GLY A 123 -20.86 31.24 -25.93
CA GLY A 123 -19.72 30.58 -25.29
C GLY A 123 -19.93 30.34 -23.80
N VAL A 124 -20.64 31.24 -23.11
CA VAL A 124 -21.07 31.04 -21.71
C VAL A 124 -21.94 29.80 -21.57
N HIS A 125 -22.89 29.59 -22.48
CA HIS A 125 -23.79 28.42 -22.44
C HIS A 125 -23.03 27.13 -22.74
N VAL A 126 -22.14 27.17 -23.73
CA VAL A 126 -21.25 26.05 -24.07
C VAL A 126 -20.35 25.67 -22.88
N ALA A 127 -19.68 26.65 -22.27
CA ALA A 127 -18.82 26.45 -21.10
C ALA A 127 -19.61 25.89 -19.90
N GLY A 128 -20.85 26.33 -19.71
CA GLY A 128 -21.71 25.87 -18.63
C GLY A 128 -22.04 24.38 -18.76
N ILE A 129 -22.41 23.93 -19.96
CA ILE A 129 -22.68 22.51 -20.24
C ILE A 129 -21.44 21.65 -19.98
N SER A 130 -20.26 22.12 -20.38
CA SER A 130 -19.02 21.36 -20.19
C SER A 130 -18.60 21.31 -18.73
N ALA A 131 -18.56 22.43 -18.02
CA ALA A 131 -17.87 22.53 -16.74
C ALA A 131 -18.40 23.65 -15.80
N ALA A 132 -19.68 24.03 -15.84
CA ALA A 132 -20.26 24.80 -14.71
C ALA A 132 -20.04 24.05 -13.38
N ASN A 133 -19.80 24.80 -12.30
CA ASN A 133 -19.63 24.26 -10.96
C ASN A 133 -20.85 23.47 -10.52
N ARG A 134 -20.65 22.61 -9.53
CA ARG A 134 -21.74 21.97 -8.81
C ARG A 134 -21.83 22.60 -7.43
N ASP A 135 -22.76 23.54 -7.27
CA ASP A 135 -22.87 24.38 -6.07
C ASP A 135 -24.29 24.39 -5.47
N GLY A 136 -25.20 23.59 -6.04
CA GLY A 136 -26.57 23.45 -5.60
C GLY A 136 -27.53 24.50 -6.19
N VAL A 137 -27.06 25.37 -7.07
CA VAL A 137 -27.86 26.41 -7.73
C VAL A 137 -27.97 26.13 -9.23
N GLY A 138 -29.15 26.35 -9.82
CA GLY A 138 -29.30 26.28 -11.27
C GLY A 138 -29.00 24.91 -11.88
N MET A 139 -27.83 24.78 -12.50
CA MET A 139 -27.35 23.59 -13.21
C MET A 139 -25.82 23.49 -13.12
N HIS A 140 -25.29 22.29 -13.28
CA HIS A 140 -23.85 22.06 -13.34
C HIS A 140 -23.42 21.44 -14.67
N GLY A 141 -22.13 21.55 -14.98
CA GLY A 141 -21.54 20.94 -16.17
C GLY A 141 -21.29 19.44 -16.01
N VAL A 142 -21.01 18.76 -17.13
CA VAL A 142 -20.62 17.33 -17.11
C VAL A 142 -19.31 17.12 -16.33
N ALA A 143 -18.36 18.02 -16.49
CA ALA A 143 -17.05 18.00 -15.83
C ALA A 143 -16.93 19.17 -14.85
N PHE A 144 -17.80 19.19 -13.83
CA PHE A 144 -17.97 20.33 -12.94
C PHE A 144 -16.71 20.69 -12.11
N ASP A 145 -15.74 19.78 -11.97
CA ASP A 145 -14.44 20.06 -11.32
C ASP A 145 -13.30 20.41 -12.30
N SER A 146 -13.58 20.48 -13.61
CA SER A 146 -12.59 20.90 -14.61
C SER A 146 -12.39 22.42 -14.64
N GLN A 147 -11.20 22.85 -15.08
CA GLN A 147 -10.93 24.24 -15.45
C GLN A 147 -11.44 24.52 -16.87
N VAL A 148 -12.02 25.69 -17.08
CA VAL A 148 -12.43 26.21 -18.38
C VAL A 148 -11.35 27.14 -18.91
N ILE A 149 -10.76 26.78 -20.05
CA ILE A 149 -9.89 27.67 -20.82
C ILE A 149 -10.74 28.24 -21.95
N SER A 150 -11.05 29.53 -21.91
CA SER A 150 -11.80 30.19 -22.96
C SER A 150 -10.87 31.03 -23.82
N VAL A 151 -11.04 30.88 -25.13
CA VAL A 151 -10.41 31.74 -26.13
C VAL A 151 -11.51 32.25 -27.03
N ASP A 152 -11.47 33.55 -27.27
CA ASP A 152 -12.43 34.23 -28.13
C ASP A 152 -12.09 33.98 -29.61
N ASN A 153 -13.07 33.53 -30.37
CA ASN A 153 -12.97 33.39 -31.83
C ASN A 153 -13.64 34.55 -32.59
N ASP A 154 -14.14 35.56 -31.88
CA ASP A 154 -14.85 36.73 -32.42
C ASP A 154 -16.10 36.39 -33.25
N ASN A 155 -16.60 35.16 -33.13
CA ASN A 155 -17.69 34.61 -33.95
C ASN A 155 -17.60 35.01 -35.43
N ASP A 156 -16.38 35.16 -35.97
CA ASP A 156 -16.08 35.67 -37.31
C ASP A 156 -16.24 34.56 -38.37
N GLY A 157 -17.13 33.61 -38.12
CA GLY A 157 -17.63 32.72 -39.15
C GLY A 157 -18.49 33.57 -40.11
N PRO A 158 -18.23 33.53 -41.42
CA PRO A 158 -19.02 34.28 -42.39
C PRO A 158 -20.47 33.77 -42.35
N ALA A 159 -21.40 34.65 -42.01
CA ALA A 159 -22.81 34.41 -42.29
C ALA A 159 -23.01 34.40 -43.81
N TYR A 160 -24.04 33.69 -44.31
CA TYR A 160 -24.48 33.72 -45.71
C TYR A 160 -23.61 32.98 -46.74
N GLY A 161 -23.11 31.78 -46.40
CA GLY A 161 -22.57 30.83 -47.40
C GLY A 161 -21.16 31.12 -47.93
N GLU A 162 -20.38 32.00 -47.29
CA GLU A 162 -19.01 32.35 -47.71
C GLU A 162 -17.93 31.59 -46.93
N PHE A 163 -17.78 30.27 -47.09
CA PHE A 163 -16.89 29.44 -46.26
C PHE A 163 -15.37 29.82 -46.22
N LEU A 164 -14.87 30.70 -47.11
CA LEU A 164 -13.47 31.20 -47.08
C LEU A 164 -13.27 32.46 -46.22
N GLY A 165 -14.32 32.99 -45.59
CA GLY A 165 -14.30 34.28 -44.87
C GLY A 165 -13.80 34.25 -43.42
N LEU A 166 -13.02 33.24 -43.01
CA LEU A 166 -12.44 33.21 -41.66
C LEU A 166 -11.29 34.22 -41.54
N ASP A 167 -11.29 35.08 -40.51
CA ASP A 167 -10.12 35.92 -40.22
C ASP A 167 -8.95 35.05 -39.72
N GLY A 168 -8.00 34.85 -40.62
CA GLY A 168 -6.80 34.06 -40.38
C GLY A 168 -5.94 34.52 -39.21
N ALA A 169 -5.89 35.83 -38.92
CA ALA A 169 -5.08 36.34 -37.81
C ALA A 169 -5.75 36.06 -36.46
N VAL A 170 -7.06 36.27 -36.36
CA VAL A 170 -7.85 35.98 -35.16
C VAL A 170 -7.82 34.49 -34.85
N THR A 171 -8.16 33.66 -35.85
CA THR A 171 -8.21 32.21 -35.68
C THR A 171 -6.83 31.60 -35.39
N ASN A 172 -5.75 32.09 -36.02
CA ASN A 172 -4.39 31.64 -35.69
C ASN A 172 -4.00 31.97 -34.25
N ALA A 173 -4.24 33.21 -33.80
CA ALA A 173 -3.94 33.61 -32.43
C ALA A 173 -4.70 32.72 -31.43
N GLY A 174 -5.97 32.44 -31.73
CA GLY A 174 -6.80 31.60 -30.88
C GLY A 174 -6.35 30.13 -30.83
N TRP A 175 -6.03 29.52 -31.97
CA TRP A 175 -5.50 28.16 -32.01
C TRP A 175 -4.16 28.03 -31.29
N GLN A 176 -3.25 28.98 -31.48
CA GLN A 176 -1.97 28.96 -30.75
C GLN A 176 -2.20 29.11 -29.24
N ALA A 177 -3.13 29.96 -28.81
CA ALA A 177 -3.50 30.09 -27.40
C ALA A 177 -4.05 28.77 -26.84
N MET A 178 -4.96 28.11 -27.56
CA MET A 178 -5.52 26.82 -27.15
C MET A 178 -4.48 25.71 -27.08
N ILE A 179 -3.64 25.56 -28.10
CA ILE A 179 -2.57 24.56 -28.14
C ILE A 179 -1.60 24.75 -26.96
N ASN A 180 -1.28 25.99 -26.61
CA ASN A 180 -0.35 26.30 -25.52
C ASN A 180 -0.99 26.30 -24.12
N SER A 181 -2.31 26.15 -24.02
CA SER A 181 -3.04 26.17 -22.74
C SER A 181 -2.83 24.91 -21.88
N GLY A 182 -2.35 23.82 -22.51
CA GLY A 182 -2.29 22.49 -21.92
C GLY A 182 -3.63 21.75 -21.90
N ALA A 183 -4.69 22.30 -22.49
CA ALA A 183 -5.95 21.58 -22.70
C ALA A 183 -5.75 20.39 -23.64
N ARG A 184 -6.39 19.27 -23.31
CA ARG A 184 -6.33 18.02 -24.09
C ARG A 184 -7.59 17.77 -24.92
N VAL A 185 -8.60 18.61 -24.74
CA VAL A 185 -9.84 18.61 -25.50
C VAL A 185 -10.25 20.06 -25.79
N ILE A 186 -10.65 20.34 -27.03
CA ILE A 186 -11.10 21.66 -27.46
C ILE A 186 -12.48 21.52 -28.11
N ASN A 187 -13.45 22.25 -27.55
CA ASN A 187 -14.79 22.42 -28.08
C ASN A 187 -14.82 23.56 -29.11
N ASN A 188 -15.36 23.28 -30.29
CA ASN A 188 -15.64 24.27 -31.32
C ASN A 188 -17.13 24.18 -31.69
N SER A 189 -17.86 25.25 -31.40
CA SER A 189 -19.29 25.35 -31.70
C SER A 189 -19.57 26.41 -32.79
N TRP A 190 -18.59 26.58 -33.68
CA TRP A 190 -18.61 27.41 -34.87
C TRP A 190 -18.29 26.53 -36.09
N GLY A 191 -18.70 26.97 -37.28
CA GLY A 191 -18.55 26.22 -38.53
C GLY A 191 -18.32 27.15 -39.70
N VAL A 192 -18.29 26.59 -40.92
CA VAL A 192 -18.26 27.37 -42.15
C VAL A 192 -19.56 27.12 -42.90
N SER A 193 -20.42 28.13 -42.93
CA SER A 193 -21.79 28.00 -43.44
C SER A 193 -21.84 27.35 -44.82
N ILE A 194 -22.85 26.50 -45.02
CA ILE A 194 -23.18 25.98 -46.34
C ILE A 194 -24.03 27.01 -47.11
N PRO A 195 -24.15 26.91 -48.44
CA PRO A 195 -25.02 27.80 -49.22
C PRO A 195 -26.48 27.78 -48.75
N ASP A 196 -27.11 28.96 -48.64
CA ASP A 196 -28.49 29.12 -48.13
C ASP A 196 -29.51 28.23 -48.85
N PHE A 197 -29.38 28.06 -50.16
CA PHE A 197 -30.31 27.22 -50.94
C PHE A 197 -30.25 25.72 -50.60
N LEU A 198 -29.16 25.26 -49.95
CA LEU A 198 -29.02 23.91 -49.40
C LEU A 198 -29.46 23.87 -47.92
N SER A 199 -29.14 24.91 -47.15
CA SER A 199 -29.51 25.01 -45.73
C SER A 199 -31.02 25.12 -45.53
N ASP A 200 -31.71 25.99 -46.29
CA ASP A 200 -33.16 26.22 -46.19
C ASP A 200 -33.99 24.96 -46.46
N GLY A 201 -33.47 24.06 -47.30
CA GLY A 201 -34.11 22.80 -47.69
C GLY A 201 -33.80 21.61 -46.78
N GLY A 202 -32.89 21.73 -45.82
CA GLY A 202 -32.31 20.57 -45.11
C GLY A 202 -33.24 19.77 -44.19
N ARG A 203 -34.52 20.16 -44.11
CA ARG A 203 -35.60 19.40 -43.43
C ARG A 203 -36.55 18.68 -44.40
N ASP A 204 -36.50 18.99 -45.70
CA ASP A 204 -37.35 18.38 -46.73
C ASP A 204 -36.58 17.28 -47.46
N PRO A 205 -36.98 16.00 -47.35
CA PRO A 205 -36.30 14.91 -48.07
C PRO A 205 -36.20 15.12 -49.59
N ASN A 206 -37.06 15.95 -50.20
CA ASN A 206 -37.11 16.18 -51.64
C ASN A 206 -36.30 17.40 -52.10
N ALA A 207 -35.75 18.19 -51.18
CA ALA A 207 -34.89 19.34 -51.51
C ALA A 207 -33.47 18.89 -51.92
N LEU A 208 -32.67 19.84 -52.40
CA LEU A 208 -31.23 19.65 -52.56
C LEU A 208 -30.56 19.73 -51.19
N HIS A 209 -29.57 18.87 -50.95
CA HIS A 209 -28.86 18.77 -49.68
C HIS A 209 -27.36 18.90 -49.90
N PHE A 210 -26.67 19.39 -48.88
CA PHE A 210 -25.23 19.41 -48.78
C PHE A 210 -24.71 18.00 -48.52
N GLU A 211 -23.91 17.50 -49.45
CA GLU A 211 -23.37 16.14 -49.48
C GLU A 211 -21.84 16.16 -49.44
N LEU A 212 -21.23 14.98 -49.39
CA LEU A 212 -19.77 14.81 -49.44
C LEU A 212 -19.12 15.53 -50.63
N LYS A 213 -19.77 15.56 -51.81
CA LYS A 213 -19.23 16.25 -52.99
C LYS A 213 -19.08 17.75 -52.76
N ASP A 214 -20.01 18.37 -52.03
CA ASP A 214 -20.01 19.80 -51.76
C ASP A 214 -18.96 20.12 -50.67
N ALA A 215 -18.80 19.24 -49.69
CA ALA A 215 -17.70 19.30 -48.72
C ALA A 215 -16.32 19.14 -49.39
N GLN A 216 -16.20 18.27 -50.41
CA GLN A 216 -14.98 18.14 -51.21
C GLN A 216 -14.68 19.42 -51.99
N GLU A 217 -15.69 20.06 -52.59
CA GLU A 217 -15.53 21.35 -53.29
C GLU A 217 -15.07 22.46 -52.33
N GLN A 218 -15.57 22.48 -51.09
CA GLN A 218 -15.07 23.38 -50.06
C GLN A 218 -13.61 23.06 -49.71
N PHE A 219 -13.25 21.78 -49.53
CA PHE A 219 -11.88 21.38 -49.20
C PHE A 219 -10.89 21.68 -50.32
N ASP A 220 -11.27 21.51 -51.58
CA ASP A 220 -10.42 21.81 -52.73
C ASP A 220 -10.02 23.29 -52.78
N GLN A 221 -10.85 24.17 -52.22
CA GLN A 221 -10.57 25.61 -52.08
C GLN A 221 -9.75 25.92 -50.81
N VAL A 222 -9.95 25.18 -49.72
CA VAL A 222 -9.17 25.34 -48.48
C VAL A 222 -7.73 24.80 -48.62
N LYS A 223 -7.57 23.66 -49.30
CA LYS A 223 -6.29 22.95 -49.47
C LYS A 223 -5.11 23.83 -49.91
N PRO A 224 -5.22 24.72 -50.93
CA PRO A 224 -4.11 25.60 -51.32
C PRO A 224 -3.80 26.70 -50.30
N LEU A 225 -4.70 26.97 -49.34
CA LEU A 225 -4.52 27.99 -48.30
C LEU A 225 -3.83 27.44 -47.04
N LEU A 226 -3.78 26.12 -46.86
CA LEU A 226 -3.13 25.49 -45.71
C LEU A 226 -1.66 25.93 -45.61
N GLY A 227 -1.23 26.30 -44.40
CA GLY A 227 0.09 26.88 -44.13
C GLY A 227 0.23 28.37 -44.44
N SER A 228 -0.80 29.02 -45.01
CA SER A 228 -0.87 30.48 -45.15
C SER A 228 -1.71 31.11 -44.03
N LEU A 229 -1.64 32.44 -43.89
CA LEU A 229 -2.49 33.16 -42.93
C LEU A 229 -3.98 32.97 -43.24
N ALA A 230 -4.39 32.99 -44.51
CA ALA A 230 -5.80 32.82 -44.90
C ALA A 230 -6.37 31.43 -44.57
N GLY A 231 -5.53 30.39 -44.54
CA GLY A 231 -5.92 29.04 -44.15
C GLY A 231 -5.69 28.71 -42.66
N ALA A 232 -5.30 29.70 -41.85
CA ALA A 232 -4.82 29.44 -40.50
C ALA A 232 -5.90 28.90 -39.54
N GLY A 233 -7.18 29.20 -39.79
CA GLY A 233 -8.29 28.62 -39.03
C GLY A 233 -8.39 27.10 -39.19
N TYR A 234 -8.13 26.57 -40.39
CA TYR A 234 -8.08 25.13 -40.65
C TYR A 234 -6.76 24.51 -40.22
N GLN A 235 -5.65 25.19 -40.53
CA GLN A 235 -4.31 24.71 -40.18
C GLN A 235 -4.13 24.59 -38.66
N GLY A 236 -4.63 25.56 -37.88
CA GLY A 236 -4.56 25.51 -36.42
C GLY A 236 -5.32 24.33 -35.81
N ALA A 237 -6.49 23.98 -36.38
CA ALA A 237 -7.24 22.81 -35.96
C ALA A 237 -6.49 21.50 -36.27
N ILE A 238 -5.90 21.41 -37.46
CA ILE A 238 -5.04 20.29 -37.87
C ILE A 238 -3.83 20.16 -36.92
N ASP A 239 -3.17 21.28 -36.63
CA ASP A 239 -2.00 21.31 -35.76
C ASP A 239 -2.33 20.93 -34.31
N ALA A 240 -3.52 21.31 -33.81
CA ALA A 240 -4.00 20.89 -32.50
C ALA A 240 -4.19 19.36 -32.44
N ALA A 241 -4.88 18.78 -33.44
CA ALA A 241 -5.09 17.34 -33.51
C ALA A 241 -3.77 16.55 -33.63
N ARG A 242 -2.81 17.06 -34.41
CA ARG A 242 -1.45 16.49 -34.53
C ARG A 242 -0.64 16.58 -33.23
N LYS A 243 -1.00 17.47 -32.31
CA LYS A 243 -0.41 17.59 -30.98
C LYS A 243 -1.13 16.75 -29.92
N ASN A 244 -1.90 15.74 -30.32
CA ASN A 244 -2.63 14.83 -29.43
C ASN A 244 -3.69 15.54 -28.58
N ILE A 245 -4.30 16.60 -29.13
CA ILE A 245 -5.44 17.30 -28.54
C ILE A 245 -6.69 16.83 -29.28
N LEU A 246 -7.71 16.37 -28.55
CA LEU A 246 -8.97 15.97 -29.16
C LEU A 246 -9.76 17.21 -29.58
N VAL A 247 -9.94 17.39 -30.88
CA VAL A 247 -10.66 18.51 -31.47
C VAL A 247 -12.10 18.09 -31.76
N LEU A 248 -13.05 18.81 -31.15
CA LEU A 248 -14.48 18.53 -31.26
C LEU A 248 -15.14 19.66 -32.06
N PHE A 249 -15.91 19.30 -33.09
CA PHE A 249 -16.71 20.25 -33.86
C PHE A 249 -18.19 19.87 -33.87
N ALA A 250 -19.04 20.88 -33.72
CA ALA A 250 -20.47 20.75 -33.95
C ALA A 250 -20.76 20.37 -35.41
N ALA A 251 -21.64 19.40 -35.65
CA ALA A 251 -21.92 18.89 -37.00
C ALA A 251 -22.61 19.91 -37.94
N GLY A 252 -23.18 20.99 -37.41
CA GLY A 252 -23.98 21.98 -38.17
C GLY A 252 -25.45 21.98 -37.76
N ASN A 253 -26.17 23.05 -38.11
CA ASN A 253 -27.58 23.27 -37.74
C ASN A 253 -28.50 23.39 -38.97
N ASP A 254 -28.09 22.76 -40.07
CA ASP A 254 -28.70 22.92 -41.39
C ASP A 254 -29.78 21.87 -41.68
N GLY A 255 -30.26 21.15 -40.66
CA GLY A 255 -31.31 20.15 -40.81
C GLY A 255 -30.79 18.77 -41.16
N ASN A 256 -31.58 17.75 -40.79
CA ASN A 256 -31.07 16.38 -40.74
C ASN A 256 -30.78 15.77 -42.09
N TYR A 257 -31.12 16.33 -43.24
CA TYR A 257 -30.72 15.80 -44.55
C TYR A 257 -29.36 16.33 -45.03
N ASN A 258 -28.88 17.42 -44.43
CA ASN A 258 -27.56 17.96 -44.69
C ASN A 258 -26.48 17.23 -43.88
N GLN A 259 -25.31 17.09 -44.51
CA GLN A 259 -24.10 16.51 -43.90
C GLN A 259 -23.19 17.63 -43.34
N PRO A 260 -22.18 17.30 -42.52
CA PRO A 260 -21.33 18.33 -41.92
C PRO A 260 -20.48 19.08 -42.95
N ASP A 261 -20.28 20.37 -42.72
CA ASP A 261 -19.41 21.22 -43.54
C ASP A 261 -17.94 20.74 -43.52
N VAL A 262 -17.09 21.35 -44.35
CA VAL A 262 -15.66 20.97 -44.44
C VAL A 262 -14.89 21.14 -43.14
N ILE A 263 -15.23 22.10 -42.27
CA ILE A 263 -14.45 22.30 -41.05
C ILE A 263 -14.82 21.23 -40.03
N SER A 264 -16.10 20.93 -39.85
CA SER A 264 -16.54 19.83 -38.97
C SER A 264 -16.05 18.47 -39.47
N GLY A 265 -16.04 18.25 -40.79
CA GLY A 265 -15.59 17.00 -41.41
C GLY A 265 -14.13 16.96 -41.85
N LEU A 266 -13.28 17.89 -41.41
CA LEU A 266 -11.92 18.07 -41.93
C LEU A 266 -11.05 16.80 -41.87
N ALA A 267 -11.27 15.95 -40.87
CA ALA A 267 -10.58 14.66 -40.69
C ALA A 267 -10.82 13.66 -41.83
N TYR A 268 -11.90 13.80 -42.60
CA TYR A 268 -12.11 12.99 -43.80
C TYR A 268 -11.09 13.32 -44.90
N PHE A 269 -10.72 14.60 -45.02
CA PHE A 269 -9.82 15.09 -46.06
C PHE A 269 -8.34 15.15 -45.63
N VAL A 270 -8.10 15.11 -44.32
CA VAL A 270 -6.77 15.09 -43.71
C VAL A 270 -6.68 13.87 -42.78
N PRO A 271 -6.51 12.65 -43.33
CA PRO A 271 -6.76 11.41 -42.58
C PRO A 271 -5.92 11.23 -41.30
N ASP A 272 -4.72 11.82 -41.24
CA ASP A 272 -3.81 11.68 -40.09
C ASP A 272 -4.33 12.33 -38.80
N ILE A 273 -5.33 13.22 -38.88
CA ILE A 273 -5.93 13.86 -37.70
C ILE A 273 -7.16 13.11 -37.16
N ALA A 274 -7.72 12.16 -37.92
CA ALA A 274 -8.95 11.47 -37.58
C ALA A 274 -8.96 10.81 -36.19
N PRO A 275 -7.86 10.22 -35.69
CA PRO A 275 -7.82 9.68 -34.33
C PRO A 275 -8.09 10.73 -33.23
N ASN A 276 -7.78 12.01 -33.48
CA ASN A 276 -7.94 13.12 -32.53
C ASN A 276 -9.04 14.10 -32.97
N TRP A 277 -10.05 13.63 -33.69
CA TRP A 277 -11.13 14.47 -34.21
C TRP A 277 -12.49 13.82 -33.98
N LEU A 278 -13.50 14.60 -33.57
CA LEU A 278 -14.90 14.16 -33.59
C LEU A 278 -15.84 15.26 -34.10
N SER A 279 -16.79 14.84 -34.95
CA SER A 279 -17.98 15.63 -35.27
C SER A 279 -19.11 15.26 -34.31
N VAL A 280 -19.94 16.22 -33.91
CA VAL A 280 -21.00 15.99 -32.93
C VAL A 280 -22.38 16.37 -33.46
N ALA A 281 -23.22 15.37 -33.68
CA ALA A 281 -24.62 15.54 -34.02
C ALA A 281 -25.49 15.74 -32.76
N SER A 282 -26.62 16.44 -32.91
CA SER A 282 -27.53 16.74 -31.82
C SER A 282 -28.72 15.79 -31.81
N VAL A 283 -29.07 15.32 -30.60
CA VAL A 283 -30.33 14.60 -30.34
C VAL A 283 -31.28 15.39 -29.44
N ALA A 284 -32.54 14.99 -29.48
CA ALA A 284 -33.65 15.54 -28.69
C ALA A 284 -34.40 14.43 -27.96
N GLN A 285 -35.02 14.77 -26.83
CA GLN A 285 -36.02 13.92 -26.18
C GLN A 285 -37.22 13.71 -27.09
N ASP A 286 -37.56 12.44 -27.33
CA ASP A 286 -38.68 12.03 -28.16
C ASP A 286 -39.33 10.76 -27.60
N ALA A 287 -40.51 10.93 -27.00
CA ALA A 287 -41.28 9.82 -26.44
C ALA A 287 -41.85 8.88 -27.52
N ALA A 288 -41.86 9.29 -28.80
CA ALA A 288 -42.27 8.47 -29.93
C ALA A 288 -41.06 7.83 -30.65
N SER A 289 -39.85 7.96 -30.11
CA SER A 289 -38.64 7.34 -30.64
C SER A 289 -38.80 5.83 -30.84
N THR A 290 -38.29 5.33 -31.96
CA THR A 290 -38.16 3.90 -32.24
C THR A 290 -36.80 3.33 -31.84
N ASN A 291 -35.89 4.17 -31.33
CA ASN A 291 -34.59 3.73 -30.84
C ASN A 291 -34.73 2.97 -29.52
N SER A 292 -33.65 2.29 -29.11
CA SER A 292 -33.54 1.64 -27.78
C SER A 292 -33.65 2.64 -26.61
N VAL A 293 -33.47 3.93 -26.90
CA VAL A 293 -33.56 5.07 -25.99
C VAL A 293 -34.58 6.09 -26.51
N PRO A 294 -35.24 6.87 -25.63
CA PRO A 294 -36.30 7.82 -26.00
C PRO A 294 -35.75 9.13 -26.59
N TYR A 295 -34.79 9.01 -27.51
CA TYR A 295 -34.13 10.13 -28.17
C TYR A 295 -34.13 9.93 -29.68
N THR A 296 -34.27 11.01 -30.44
CA THR A 296 -34.14 11.04 -31.90
C THR A 296 -33.25 12.21 -32.33
N ILE A 297 -32.77 12.20 -33.57
CA ILE A 297 -31.97 13.30 -34.10
C ILE A 297 -32.78 14.61 -34.04
N SER A 298 -32.16 15.69 -33.57
CA SER A 298 -32.81 17.00 -33.53
C SER A 298 -33.16 17.45 -34.96
N SER A 299 -34.34 18.05 -35.14
CA SER A 299 -34.82 18.48 -36.47
C SER A 299 -33.94 19.54 -37.15
N PHE A 300 -33.14 20.27 -36.38
CA PHE A 300 -32.16 21.23 -36.89
C PHE A 300 -30.77 20.62 -37.09
N SER A 301 -30.44 19.47 -36.49
CA SER A 301 -29.07 18.95 -36.55
C SER A 301 -28.74 18.54 -37.97
N SER A 302 -27.58 18.93 -38.48
CA SER A 302 -26.97 18.18 -39.57
C SER A 302 -26.68 16.76 -39.08
N ARG A 303 -26.83 15.77 -39.98
CA ARG A 303 -26.53 14.37 -39.64
C ARG A 303 -25.04 14.10 -39.70
N CYS A 304 -24.57 12.97 -39.18
CA CYS A 304 -23.16 12.59 -39.27
C CYS A 304 -22.68 12.42 -40.72
N GLY A 305 -23.49 11.84 -41.62
CA GLY A 305 -23.18 11.72 -43.04
C GLY A 305 -21.83 11.04 -43.31
N TYR A 306 -21.01 11.63 -44.18
CA TYR A 306 -19.67 11.13 -44.51
C TYR A 306 -18.69 11.13 -43.33
N THR A 307 -19.00 11.82 -42.23
CA THR A 307 -18.18 11.83 -41.00
C THR A 307 -18.50 10.68 -40.05
N ALA A 308 -19.44 9.80 -40.39
CA ALA A 308 -19.98 8.77 -39.49
C ALA A 308 -18.91 7.94 -38.75
N SER A 309 -17.77 7.63 -39.38
CA SER A 309 -16.70 6.86 -38.72
C SER A 309 -15.97 7.61 -37.58
N PHE A 310 -16.15 8.92 -37.46
CA PHE A 310 -15.62 9.76 -36.38
C PHE A 310 -16.68 10.74 -35.83
N CYS A 311 -17.96 10.41 -35.98
CA CYS A 311 -19.06 11.21 -35.48
C CYS A 311 -19.77 10.52 -34.31
N VAL A 312 -20.12 11.29 -33.28
CA VAL A 312 -20.95 10.84 -32.16
C VAL A 312 -22.17 11.74 -32.03
N SER A 313 -23.21 11.24 -31.39
CA SER A 313 -24.42 12.01 -31.09
C SER A 313 -24.51 12.38 -29.61
N SER A 314 -25.12 13.52 -29.29
CA SER A 314 -25.20 14.02 -27.93
C SER A 314 -26.40 14.97 -27.70
N PRO A 315 -26.92 15.12 -26.47
CA PRO A 315 -28.03 16.04 -26.16
C PRO A 315 -27.80 17.48 -26.62
N GLY A 316 -28.63 18.01 -27.52
CA GLY A 316 -28.50 19.38 -28.01
C GLY A 316 -29.81 20.16 -28.16
N SER A 317 -30.97 19.56 -27.85
CA SER A 317 -32.27 20.24 -27.83
C SER A 317 -32.73 20.60 -26.42
N LYS A 318 -33.20 21.83 -26.23
CA LYS A 318 -33.71 22.39 -24.97
C LYS A 318 -32.72 22.14 -23.82
N ILE A 319 -31.46 22.46 -24.07
CA ILE A 319 -30.40 22.30 -23.06
C ILE A 319 -30.40 23.54 -22.17
N TYR A 320 -30.69 23.32 -20.89
CA TYR A 320 -30.68 24.35 -19.87
C TYR A 320 -29.24 24.54 -19.36
N SER A 321 -28.69 25.74 -19.53
CA SER A 321 -27.34 26.09 -19.07
C SER A 321 -27.19 27.58 -18.82
N THR A 322 -25.99 28.00 -18.40
CA THR A 322 -25.63 29.37 -18.08
C THR A 322 -25.82 30.30 -19.28
N VAL A 323 -26.37 31.47 -19.03
CA VAL A 323 -26.50 32.55 -20.01
C VAL A 323 -26.10 33.88 -19.37
N ALA A 324 -25.86 34.87 -20.21
CA ALA A 324 -25.65 36.25 -19.81
C ALA A 324 -26.68 37.11 -20.52
N ASN A 325 -27.49 37.86 -19.76
CA ASN A 325 -28.55 38.73 -20.26
C ASN A 325 -28.17 40.20 -20.07
N GLY A 326 -28.44 41.05 -21.06
CA GLY A 326 -28.18 42.48 -20.99
C GLY A 326 -28.13 43.12 -22.37
N SER A 327 -28.12 44.45 -22.40
CA SER A 327 -27.96 45.25 -23.63
C SER A 327 -26.68 46.10 -23.63
N ASP A 328 -25.77 45.87 -22.67
CA ASP A 328 -24.48 46.54 -22.49
C ASP A 328 -23.50 45.58 -21.80
N PRO A 329 -22.28 45.35 -22.34
CA PRO A 329 -21.24 44.53 -21.71
C PRO A 329 -20.93 44.91 -20.26
N ALA A 330 -21.09 46.19 -19.89
CA ALA A 330 -20.85 46.66 -18.54
C ALA A 330 -21.96 46.28 -17.54
N ASN A 331 -23.14 45.86 -18.03
CA ASN A 331 -24.34 45.61 -17.23
C ASN A 331 -24.94 44.21 -17.51
N LEU A 332 -24.08 43.20 -17.70
CA LEU A 332 -24.51 41.82 -17.90
C LEU A 332 -25.00 41.18 -16.60
N VAL A 333 -26.14 40.48 -16.68
CA VAL A 333 -26.73 39.69 -15.60
C VAL A 333 -26.54 38.21 -15.93
N SER A 334 -25.90 37.47 -15.02
CA SER A 334 -25.80 36.01 -15.05
C SER A 334 -27.17 35.38 -14.78
N ASP A 335 -27.57 34.43 -15.62
CA ASP A 335 -28.86 33.75 -15.55
C ASP A 335 -28.75 32.36 -16.20
N TYR A 336 -29.85 31.61 -16.28
CA TYR A 336 -29.91 30.29 -16.91
C TYR A 336 -30.99 30.25 -17.98
N GLY A 337 -30.74 29.53 -19.07
CA GLY A 337 -31.64 29.51 -20.22
C GLY A 337 -31.51 28.26 -21.08
N ASN A 338 -32.59 27.98 -21.82
CA ASN A 338 -32.62 26.89 -22.78
C ASN A 338 -32.11 27.36 -24.15
N LYS A 339 -31.16 26.61 -24.73
CA LYS A 339 -30.75 26.76 -26.12
C LYS A 339 -30.86 25.44 -26.89
N ASN A 340 -30.88 25.54 -28.21
CA ASN A 340 -30.89 24.42 -29.14
C ASN A 340 -29.72 24.58 -30.11
N GLY A 341 -28.98 23.50 -30.37
CA GLY A 341 -27.93 23.49 -31.38
C GLY A 341 -27.01 22.27 -31.24
N THR A 342 -26.34 21.89 -32.33
CA THR A 342 -25.15 21.01 -32.26
C THR A 342 -24.05 21.65 -31.41
N SER A 343 -24.05 22.98 -31.32
CA SER A 343 -23.28 23.78 -30.36
C SER A 343 -23.54 23.45 -28.90
N MET A 344 -24.72 22.95 -28.53
CA MET A 344 -25.05 22.48 -27.17
C MET A 344 -24.81 20.96 -27.01
N ALA A 345 -24.76 20.20 -28.10
CA ALA A 345 -24.41 18.78 -28.10
C ALA A 345 -22.92 18.55 -27.86
N THR A 346 -22.07 19.30 -28.56
CA THR A 346 -20.60 19.25 -28.47
C THR A 346 -20.05 19.40 -27.04
N PRO A 347 -20.50 20.38 -26.21
CA PRO A 347 -19.93 20.56 -24.87
C PRO A 347 -20.25 19.43 -23.88
N HIS A 348 -21.29 18.63 -24.12
CA HIS A 348 -21.51 17.39 -23.35
C HIS A 348 -20.41 16.36 -23.65
N VAL A 349 -19.99 16.23 -24.92
CA VAL A 349 -18.86 15.39 -25.36
C VAL A 349 -17.57 15.93 -24.75
N THR A 350 -17.34 17.24 -24.80
CA THR A 350 -16.16 17.90 -24.19
C THR A 350 -16.02 17.60 -22.71
N GLY A 351 -17.11 17.73 -21.94
CA GLY A 351 -17.09 17.40 -20.52
C GLY A 351 -16.94 15.90 -20.26
N ALA A 352 -17.59 15.04 -21.04
CA ALA A 352 -17.41 13.58 -20.93
C ALA A 352 -15.95 13.17 -21.18
N VAL A 353 -15.29 13.77 -22.16
CA VAL A 353 -13.85 13.58 -22.43
C VAL A 353 -13.01 14.00 -21.22
N ALA A 354 -13.29 15.14 -20.60
CA ALA A 354 -12.57 15.56 -19.40
C ALA A 354 -12.76 14.58 -18.23
N VAL A 355 -13.97 14.06 -18.02
CA VAL A 355 -14.21 13.00 -17.02
C VAL A 355 -13.40 11.74 -17.34
N LEU A 356 -13.35 11.32 -18.61
CA LEU A 356 -12.58 10.15 -19.03
C LEU A 356 -11.06 10.36 -18.94
N LEU A 357 -10.56 11.57 -19.18
CA LEU A 357 -9.15 11.93 -19.01
C LEU A 357 -8.72 11.87 -17.54
N GLN A 358 -9.63 12.15 -16.59
CA GLN A 358 -9.41 11.88 -15.17
C GLN A 358 -9.41 10.38 -14.87
N ARG A 359 -10.39 9.64 -15.41
CA ARG A 359 -10.55 8.18 -15.20
C ARG A 359 -9.40 7.35 -15.75
N PHE A 360 -8.86 7.74 -16.90
CA PHE A 360 -7.81 7.04 -17.63
C PHE A 360 -6.57 7.94 -17.76
N PRO A 361 -5.87 8.22 -16.66
CA PRO A 361 -4.79 9.21 -16.63
C PRO A 361 -3.59 8.83 -17.51
N TYR A 362 -3.48 7.57 -17.95
CA TYR A 362 -2.43 7.07 -18.85
C TYR A 362 -2.83 7.07 -20.34
N MET A 363 -4.11 7.26 -20.69
CA MET A 363 -4.57 7.21 -22.09
C MET A 363 -4.24 8.50 -22.86
N THR A 364 -4.00 8.36 -24.16
CA THR A 364 -3.93 9.48 -25.12
C THR A 364 -5.32 10.01 -25.44
N SER A 365 -5.40 11.21 -26.03
CA SER A 365 -6.70 11.82 -26.37
C SER A 365 -7.42 11.01 -27.46
N ALA A 366 -6.69 10.41 -28.39
CA ALA A 366 -7.23 9.47 -29.39
C ALA A 366 -7.86 8.22 -28.75
N GLN A 367 -7.19 7.63 -27.75
CA GLN A 367 -7.75 6.47 -27.04
C GLN A 367 -9.03 6.83 -26.29
N ILE A 368 -9.13 8.04 -25.72
CA ILE A 368 -10.36 8.54 -25.09
C ILE A 368 -11.48 8.69 -26.13
N ALA A 369 -11.17 9.19 -27.33
CA ALA A 369 -12.14 9.25 -28.42
C ALA A 369 -12.63 7.85 -28.84
N ASP A 370 -11.73 6.86 -28.91
CA ASP A 370 -12.09 5.48 -29.20
C ASP A 370 -12.96 4.85 -28.11
N VAL A 371 -12.63 5.06 -26.83
CA VAL A 371 -13.49 4.64 -25.71
C VAL A 371 -14.88 5.23 -25.88
N LEU A 372 -14.97 6.55 -26.08
CA LEU A 372 -16.25 7.25 -26.18
C LEU A 372 -17.11 6.76 -27.37
N LYS A 373 -16.51 6.58 -28.54
CA LYS A 373 -17.18 6.03 -29.74
C LYS A 373 -17.65 4.60 -29.51
N THR A 374 -16.77 3.73 -29.04
CA THR A 374 -17.04 2.29 -28.96
C THR A 374 -17.96 1.91 -27.80
N THR A 375 -18.18 2.81 -26.84
CA THR A 375 -19.17 2.64 -25.78
C THR A 375 -20.46 3.41 -26.02
N ALA A 376 -20.59 4.14 -27.12
CA ALA A 376 -21.82 4.85 -27.46
C ALA A 376 -23.03 3.88 -27.51
N THR A 377 -24.18 4.41 -27.14
CA THR A 377 -25.46 3.72 -27.30
C THR A 377 -25.84 3.81 -28.77
N ASP A 378 -25.82 2.65 -29.43
CA ASP A 378 -26.24 2.49 -30.83
C ASP A 378 -27.67 3.00 -31.04
N MET A 379 -27.86 3.81 -32.08
CA MET A 379 -29.12 4.46 -32.43
C MET A 379 -29.28 4.43 -33.95
N GLY A 380 -30.51 4.25 -34.43
CA GLY A 380 -30.78 4.12 -35.86
C GLY A 380 -30.56 2.70 -36.38
N ALA A 381 -29.83 2.57 -37.48
CA ALA A 381 -29.49 1.26 -38.04
C ALA A 381 -28.40 0.60 -37.16
N PRO A 382 -28.38 -0.75 -37.03
CA PRO A 382 -27.37 -1.40 -36.20
C PRO A 382 -25.93 -1.07 -36.64
N GLY A 383 -25.13 -0.53 -35.70
CA GLY A 383 -23.75 -0.14 -35.95
C GLY A 383 -23.63 1.29 -36.48
N ILE A 384 -22.48 1.61 -37.09
CA ILE A 384 -22.22 2.98 -37.57
C ILE A 384 -23.19 3.34 -38.70
N ASP A 385 -23.88 4.47 -38.55
CA ASP A 385 -24.81 4.96 -39.57
C ASP A 385 -24.67 6.45 -39.89
N ALA A 386 -25.30 6.87 -41.00
CA ALA A 386 -25.22 8.25 -41.47
C ALA A 386 -25.99 9.25 -40.61
N LEU A 387 -26.93 8.81 -39.76
CA LEU A 387 -27.75 9.70 -38.92
C LEU A 387 -27.00 10.05 -37.64
N TYR A 388 -26.62 9.02 -36.88
CA TYR A 388 -26.10 9.14 -35.53
C TYR A 388 -24.59 8.84 -35.41
N GLY A 389 -23.95 8.38 -36.48
CA GLY A 389 -22.55 7.99 -36.46
C GLY A 389 -22.38 6.73 -35.62
N TRP A 390 -21.53 6.80 -34.59
CA TRP A 390 -21.39 5.72 -33.60
C TRP A 390 -22.56 5.61 -32.61
N GLY A 391 -23.51 6.55 -32.63
CA GLY A 391 -24.62 6.62 -31.69
C GLY A 391 -24.42 7.68 -30.60
N MET A 392 -25.31 7.67 -29.60
CA MET A 392 -25.27 8.66 -28.53
C MET A 392 -24.22 8.31 -27.47
N ILE A 393 -23.39 9.26 -27.06
CA ILE A 393 -22.36 9.02 -26.04
C ILE A 393 -22.95 8.46 -24.74
N ASN A 394 -22.25 7.50 -24.14
CA ASN A 394 -22.65 6.87 -22.88
C ASN A 394 -21.46 6.87 -21.92
N LEU A 395 -21.41 7.86 -21.04
CA LEU A 395 -20.31 8.08 -20.10
C LEU A 395 -20.26 6.99 -19.01
N GLY A 396 -21.41 6.52 -18.54
CA GLY A 396 -21.50 5.41 -17.57
C GLY A 396 -20.90 4.11 -18.10
N LYS A 397 -21.08 3.83 -19.40
CA LYS A 397 -20.39 2.70 -20.05
C LYS A 397 -18.92 3.01 -20.35
N ALA A 398 -18.58 4.23 -20.73
CA ALA A 398 -17.21 4.64 -21.10
C ALA A 398 -16.20 4.53 -19.93
N ILE A 399 -16.61 4.82 -18.69
CA ILE A 399 -15.73 4.70 -17.51
C ILE A 399 -15.27 3.27 -17.20
N ASN A 400 -15.89 2.26 -17.85
CA ASN A 400 -15.58 0.83 -17.71
C ASN A 400 -14.55 0.32 -18.73
N GLY A 401 -14.00 1.20 -19.56
CA GLY A 401 -13.01 0.90 -20.60
C GLY A 401 -13.60 0.85 -22.01
N PRO A 402 -12.82 0.46 -23.03
CA PRO A 402 -13.28 0.40 -24.41
C PRO A 402 -14.42 -0.63 -24.60
N GLY A 403 -15.30 -0.40 -25.58
CA GLY A 403 -16.36 -1.36 -25.96
C GLY A 403 -16.00 -2.21 -27.20
N MET A 404 -15.00 -1.77 -27.96
CA MET A 404 -14.55 -2.43 -29.17
C MET A 404 -13.09 -2.06 -29.44
N PHE A 405 -12.29 -3.03 -29.90
CA PHE A 405 -11.04 -2.76 -30.58
C PHE A 405 -11.34 -2.82 -32.08
N TYR A 406 -11.64 -1.66 -32.66
CA TYR A 406 -12.06 -1.59 -34.05
C TYR A 406 -10.88 -1.41 -35.00
N THR A 407 -11.11 -1.74 -36.26
CA THR A 407 -10.22 -1.51 -37.40
C THR A 407 -11.05 -0.97 -38.57
N VAL A 408 -10.43 -0.73 -39.73
CA VAL A 408 -11.16 -0.32 -40.93
C VAL A 408 -12.22 -1.35 -41.37
N GLU A 409 -12.01 -2.63 -41.04
CA GLU A 409 -12.94 -3.73 -41.32
C GLU A 409 -14.27 -3.58 -40.57
N ASP A 410 -14.26 -2.93 -39.40
CA ASP A 410 -15.47 -2.64 -38.60
C ASP A 410 -16.24 -1.41 -39.11
N ILE A 411 -15.62 -0.61 -40.00
CA ILE A 411 -16.23 0.59 -40.58
C ILE A 411 -16.94 0.22 -41.89
N PRO A 412 -18.25 0.53 -42.06
CA PRO A 412 -18.95 0.36 -43.33
C PRO A 412 -18.24 1.09 -44.47
N ALA A 413 -18.18 0.47 -45.65
CA ALA A 413 -17.35 0.93 -46.76
C ALA A 413 -17.69 2.37 -47.21
N GLU A 414 -18.96 2.73 -47.14
CA GLU A 414 -19.51 4.05 -47.47
C GLU A 414 -19.07 5.17 -46.50
N PHE A 415 -18.63 4.82 -45.29
CA PHE A 415 -18.18 5.76 -44.25
C PHE A 415 -16.67 5.72 -44.04
N ARG A 416 -15.93 5.00 -44.88
CA ARG A 416 -14.47 4.93 -44.78
C ARG A 416 -13.83 6.23 -45.25
N ILE A 417 -12.86 6.72 -44.48
CA ILE A 417 -11.99 7.83 -44.87
C ILE A 417 -11.08 7.34 -46.01
N PRO A 418 -10.98 8.07 -47.13
CA PRO A 418 -10.04 7.77 -48.21
C PRO A 418 -8.60 7.98 -47.73
N ASP A 419 -7.97 6.90 -47.27
CA ASP A 419 -6.64 6.94 -46.68
C ASP A 419 -5.71 5.88 -47.28
N PRO A 420 -4.89 6.23 -48.28
CA PRO A 420 -3.93 5.29 -48.88
C PRO A 420 -2.79 4.90 -47.94
N THR A 421 -2.63 5.60 -46.81
CA THR A 421 -1.54 5.38 -45.83
C THR A 421 -1.99 4.57 -44.61
N GLY A 422 -3.30 4.41 -44.39
CA GLY A 422 -3.87 3.58 -43.32
C GLY A 422 -3.68 4.13 -41.90
N VAL A 423 -3.55 5.46 -41.75
CA VAL A 423 -3.37 6.18 -40.49
C VAL A 423 -4.69 6.58 -39.82
N ALA A 424 -5.78 6.72 -40.58
CA ALA A 424 -7.05 7.29 -40.12
C ALA A 424 -7.70 6.53 -38.97
N TYR A 425 -7.56 5.21 -38.97
CA TYR A 425 -8.13 4.30 -37.97
C TYR A 425 -7.09 3.77 -36.98
N GLY A 426 -5.89 4.34 -36.98
CA GLY A 426 -4.81 3.94 -36.08
C GLY A 426 -4.31 2.50 -36.32
N PRO A 427 -3.50 1.97 -35.39
CA PRO A 427 -3.01 0.60 -35.48
C PRO A 427 -4.13 -0.41 -35.24
N THR A 428 -3.98 -1.63 -35.77
CA THR A 428 -4.91 -2.75 -35.52
C THR A 428 -4.81 -3.32 -34.09
N GLN A 429 -4.02 -2.70 -33.22
CA GLN A 429 -3.81 -3.07 -31.83
C GLN A 429 -4.14 -1.88 -30.93
N PHE A 430 -5.08 -2.08 -30.01
CA PHE A 430 -5.27 -1.16 -28.90
C PHE A 430 -4.14 -1.36 -27.88
N VAL A 431 -3.31 -0.34 -27.69
CA VAL A 431 -2.17 -0.41 -26.75
C VAL A 431 -2.60 0.06 -25.37
N ALA A 432 -2.82 -0.89 -24.45
CA ALA A 432 -3.05 -0.61 -23.04
C ALA A 432 -1.70 -0.48 -22.32
N ASN A 433 -1.12 0.72 -22.33
CA ASN A 433 0.11 1.04 -21.60
C ASN A 433 -0.24 1.48 -20.17
N ILE A 434 -0.16 0.56 -19.21
CA ILE A 434 -0.39 0.84 -17.78
C ILE A 434 0.99 1.08 -17.14
N PRO A 435 1.44 2.33 -16.98
CA PRO A 435 2.87 2.63 -16.87
C PRO A 435 3.49 2.28 -15.50
N GLY A 436 2.67 2.06 -14.48
CA GLY A 436 3.07 1.98 -13.08
C GLY A 436 2.87 3.33 -12.36
N ARG A 437 2.60 3.29 -11.05
CA ARG A 437 2.48 4.51 -10.24
C ARG A 437 3.79 5.29 -10.19
N GLY A 438 3.72 6.61 -10.32
CA GLY A 438 4.88 7.50 -10.31
C GLY A 438 5.55 7.67 -11.66
N ALA A 439 5.10 6.97 -12.70
CA ALA A 439 5.62 7.12 -14.05
C ALA A 439 5.23 8.48 -14.66
N GLU A 440 6.11 9.05 -15.49
CA GLU A 440 5.81 10.24 -16.28
C GLU A 440 5.18 9.82 -17.62
N VAL A 441 4.01 10.38 -17.93
CA VAL A 441 3.27 10.15 -19.18
C VAL A 441 3.35 11.41 -20.04
N ASP A 442 3.42 11.23 -21.36
CA ASP A 442 3.58 12.30 -22.35
C ASP A 442 4.80 13.20 -22.10
N ALA A 443 5.89 12.61 -21.58
CA ALA A 443 7.14 13.28 -21.26
C ALA A 443 7.68 14.08 -22.46
N GLY A 444 8.15 15.31 -22.20
CA GLY A 444 8.65 16.21 -23.25
C GLY A 444 7.57 16.93 -24.06
N THR A 445 6.29 16.73 -23.76
CA THR A 445 5.17 17.48 -24.35
C THR A 445 4.58 18.50 -23.37
N LEU A 446 3.69 19.37 -23.85
CA LEU A 446 2.92 20.29 -23.00
C LEU A 446 1.89 19.58 -22.10
N HIS A 447 1.68 18.27 -22.28
CA HIS A 447 0.74 17.44 -21.51
C HIS A 447 1.46 16.47 -20.57
N ALA A 448 2.78 16.63 -20.40
CA ALA A 448 3.59 15.84 -19.49
C ALA A 448 3.03 15.89 -18.06
N ARG A 449 2.86 14.72 -17.44
CA ARG A 449 2.29 14.58 -16.09
C ARG A 449 2.78 13.32 -15.39
N LYS A 450 2.74 13.33 -14.06
CA LYS A 450 2.96 12.13 -13.24
C LYS A 450 1.68 11.32 -13.11
N CYS A 451 1.76 10.02 -13.36
CA CYS A 451 0.68 9.07 -13.21
C CYS A 451 0.74 8.44 -11.80
N ASP A 452 0.28 9.18 -10.79
CA ASP A 452 0.33 8.74 -9.37
C ASP A 452 -0.95 8.00 -8.93
N ASP A 453 -1.97 7.98 -9.80
CA ASP A 453 -3.27 7.37 -9.55
C ASP A 453 -3.19 5.82 -9.42
N PHE A 454 -4.13 5.22 -8.68
CA PHE A 454 -4.21 3.75 -8.55
C PHE A 454 -4.32 3.07 -9.92
N HIS A 455 -5.07 3.65 -10.86
CA HIS A 455 -5.27 3.14 -12.22
C HIS A 455 -3.98 3.06 -13.05
N CYS A 456 -2.96 3.84 -12.69
CA CYS A 456 -1.64 3.76 -13.32
C CYS A 456 -0.88 2.49 -12.92
N GLY A 457 -1.20 1.89 -11.77
CA GLY A 457 -0.61 0.62 -11.31
C GLY A 457 -1.52 -0.59 -11.54
N TRP A 458 -2.83 -0.41 -11.50
CA TRP A 458 -3.83 -1.47 -11.69
C TRP A 458 -5.09 -0.92 -12.35
N GLU A 459 -5.33 -1.33 -13.60
CA GLU A 459 -6.50 -0.96 -14.39
C GLU A 459 -7.46 -2.14 -14.53
N ILE A 460 -8.78 -1.87 -14.58
CA ILE A 460 -9.82 -2.86 -14.83
C ILE A 460 -10.69 -2.40 -15.99
N TYR A 461 -10.74 -3.20 -17.05
CA TYR A 461 -11.75 -3.08 -18.10
C TYR A 461 -12.84 -4.13 -17.88
N SER A 462 -14.07 -3.66 -17.64
CA SER A 462 -15.24 -4.49 -17.33
C SER A 462 -16.26 -4.58 -18.46
N ASN A 463 -16.11 -3.76 -19.50
CA ASN A 463 -16.91 -3.88 -20.71
C ASN A 463 -16.63 -5.19 -21.45
N ASN A 464 -17.63 -5.68 -22.19
CA ASN A 464 -17.44 -6.71 -23.20
C ASN A 464 -16.80 -6.07 -24.43
N ILE A 465 -15.57 -6.46 -24.77
CA ILE A 465 -14.82 -5.86 -25.87
C ILE A 465 -14.94 -6.73 -27.14
N THR A 466 -15.39 -6.11 -28.23
CA THR A 466 -15.60 -6.75 -29.54
C THR A 466 -14.68 -6.16 -30.63
N GLY A 467 -14.88 -6.50 -31.91
CA GLY A 467 -14.19 -5.87 -33.05
C GLY A 467 -13.07 -6.72 -33.68
N HIS A 468 -12.51 -6.25 -34.80
CA HIS A 468 -11.45 -6.97 -35.51
C HIS A 468 -10.03 -6.68 -35.02
N GLY A 469 -9.85 -5.63 -34.21
CA GLY A 469 -8.58 -5.26 -33.60
C GLY A 469 -8.16 -6.20 -32.47
N GLY A 470 -6.92 -6.05 -32.02
CA GLY A 470 -6.38 -6.81 -30.88
C GLY A 470 -5.90 -5.92 -29.75
N LEU A 471 -5.32 -6.55 -28.73
CA LEU A 471 -4.88 -5.89 -27.50
C LEU A 471 -3.38 -6.06 -27.33
N THR A 472 -2.65 -4.97 -27.13
CA THR A 472 -1.27 -5.00 -26.67
C THR A 472 -1.19 -4.44 -25.25
N LYS A 473 -0.81 -5.27 -24.28
CA LYS A 473 -0.57 -4.87 -22.89
C LYS A 473 0.90 -4.52 -22.69
N GLU A 474 1.15 -3.27 -22.33
CA GLU A 474 2.47 -2.70 -22.04
C GLU A 474 2.49 -1.91 -20.72
N GLY A 475 3.68 -1.47 -20.31
CA GLY A 475 3.90 -0.80 -19.03
C GLY A 475 3.94 -1.76 -17.85
N ALA A 476 4.55 -1.33 -16.74
CA ALA A 476 4.85 -2.18 -15.60
C ALA A 476 3.60 -2.59 -14.78
N GLY A 477 2.49 -1.86 -14.90
CA GLY A 477 1.27 -2.12 -14.12
C GLY A 477 0.45 -3.32 -14.61
N THR A 478 -0.64 -3.59 -13.89
CA THR A 478 -1.60 -4.66 -14.21
C THR A 478 -2.78 -4.11 -15.01
N LEU A 479 -3.19 -4.83 -16.05
CA LEU A 479 -4.51 -4.69 -16.66
C LEU A 479 -5.33 -5.93 -16.34
N GLU A 480 -6.53 -5.73 -15.84
CA GLU A 480 -7.51 -6.78 -15.58
C GLU A 480 -8.68 -6.69 -16.57
N LEU A 481 -9.02 -7.81 -17.19
CA LEU A 481 -10.17 -7.95 -18.07
C LEU A 481 -11.22 -8.83 -17.38
N THR A 482 -12.38 -8.26 -17.07
CA THR A 482 -13.49 -8.98 -16.40
C THR A 482 -14.68 -9.26 -17.34
N GLY A 483 -14.76 -8.57 -18.47
CA GLY A 483 -15.80 -8.76 -19.48
C GLY A 483 -15.64 -10.04 -20.32
N THR A 484 -16.67 -10.32 -21.13
CA THR A 484 -16.65 -11.34 -22.19
C THR A 484 -16.09 -10.72 -23.46
N ASN A 485 -14.80 -10.93 -23.72
CA ASN A 485 -14.10 -10.27 -24.83
C ASN A 485 -14.01 -11.21 -26.05
N THR A 486 -14.56 -10.75 -27.17
CA THR A 486 -14.69 -11.52 -28.42
C THR A 486 -13.95 -10.90 -29.60
N TYR A 487 -13.09 -9.90 -29.35
CA TYR A 487 -12.28 -9.28 -30.39
C TYR A 487 -11.39 -10.31 -31.12
N ALA A 488 -11.22 -10.12 -32.43
CA ALA A 488 -10.58 -11.12 -33.29
C ALA A 488 -9.05 -10.98 -33.36
N GLY A 489 -8.51 -9.77 -33.18
CA GLY A 489 -7.09 -9.52 -33.24
C GLY A 489 -6.32 -10.17 -32.08
N PRO A 490 -5.00 -10.39 -32.23
CA PRO A 490 -4.21 -11.08 -31.22
C PRO A 490 -4.12 -10.29 -29.92
N THR A 491 -3.91 -11.00 -28.81
CA THR A 491 -3.58 -10.40 -27.51
C THR A 491 -2.10 -10.57 -27.23
N LEU A 492 -1.35 -9.48 -27.19
CA LEU A 492 0.08 -9.45 -26.92
C LEU A 492 0.31 -8.91 -25.51
N VAL A 493 1.05 -9.65 -24.67
CA VAL A 493 1.45 -9.21 -23.34
C VAL A 493 2.94 -8.92 -23.37
N ASN A 494 3.28 -7.66 -23.63
CA ASN A 494 4.66 -7.22 -23.81
C ASN A 494 5.34 -6.92 -22.47
N GLN A 495 4.62 -6.27 -21.54
CA GLN A 495 5.14 -5.92 -20.22
C GLN A 495 4.04 -5.87 -19.15
N GLY A 496 4.45 -6.06 -17.89
CA GLY A 496 3.54 -6.06 -16.75
C GLY A 496 2.59 -7.25 -16.78
N ARG A 497 1.47 -7.14 -16.06
CA ARG A 497 0.51 -8.24 -15.92
C ARG A 497 -0.78 -7.99 -16.72
N LEU A 498 -1.22 -8.98 -17.49
CA LEU A 498 -2.58 -9.10 -18.00
C LEU A 498 -3.31 -10.17 -17.18
N ALA A 499 -4.28 -9.76 -16.38
CA ALA A 499 -5.15 -10.65 -15.61
C ALA A 499 -6.47 -10.87 -16.36
N VAL A 500 -6.75 -12.09 -16.79
CA VAL A 500 -8.03 -12.43 -17.44
C VAL A 500 -8.91 -13.12 -16.42
N ASN A 501 -9.93 -12.40 -15.93
CA ASN A 501 -10.93 -12.92 -14.99
C ASN A 501 -12.32 -13.08 -15.64
N GLY A 502 -12.52 -12.51 -16.83
CA GLY A 502 -13.62 -12.82 -17.74
C GLY A 502 -13.20 -13.83 -18.81
N SER A 503 -13.38 -13.47 -20.09
CA SER A 503 -12.91 -14.28 -21.22
C SER A 503 -12.25 -13.45 -22.32
N VAL A 504 -11.31 -14.07 -23.04
CA VAL A 504 -10.66 -13.55 -24.25
C VAL A 504 -10.63 -14.67 -25.28
N THR A 505 -11.30 -14.49 -26.43
CA THR A 505 -11.36 -15.53 -27.46
C THR A 505 -10.10 -15.64 -28.31
N SER A 506 -9.38 -14.53 -28.49
CA SER A 506 -8.17 -14.46 -29.30
C SER A 506 -6.99 -15.22 -28.68
N ALA A 507 -5.97 -15.48 -29.49
CA ALA A 507 -4.73 -16.07 -29.00
C ALA A 507 -3.94 -15.05 -28.17
N VAL A 508 -3.46 -15.50 -27.00
CA VAL A 508 -2.62 -14.72 -26.09
C VAL A 508 -1.17 -15.13 -26.26
N SER A 509 -0.31 -14.17 -26.58
CA SER A 509 1.15 -14.35 -26.65
C SER A 509 1.82 -13.50 -25.58
N VAL A 510 2.58 -14.14 -24.69
CA VAL A 510 3.30 -13.50 -23.60
C VAL A 510 4.76 -13.35 -24.00
N GLN A 511 5.22 -12.11 -24.12
CA GLN A 511 6.58 -11.75 -24.51
C GLN A 511 7.50 -11.63 -23.29
N ASN A 512 8.78 -11.34 -23.54
CA ASN A 512 9.77 -11.08 -22.50
C ASN A 512 9.35 -9.95 -21.56
N GLY A 513 9.21 -10.24 -20.27
CA GLY A 513 8.77 -9.28 -19.24
C GLY A 513 7.25 -9.15 -19.12
N GLY A 514 6.48 -9.83 -19.97
CA GLY A 514 5.04 -9.95 -19.86
C GLY A 514 4.62 -11.08 -18.92
N ILE A 515 3.49 -10.89 -18.25
CA ILE A 515 2.87 -11.88 -17.36
C ILE A 515 1.40 -12.02 -17.72
N VAL A 516 0.93 -13.22 -18.03
CA VAL A 516 -0.52 -13.50 -18.09
C VAL A 516 -0.96 -14.23 -16.82
N GLY A 517 -2.13 -13.88 -16.29
CA GLY A 517 -2.74 -14.55 -15.16
C GLY A 517 -4.25 -14.41 -15.13
N GLY A 518 -4.84 -14.57 -13.94
CA GLY A 518 -6.28 -14.55 -13.72
C GLY A 518 -6.93 -15.94 -13.78
N SER A 519 -8.21 -16.01 -13.43
CA SER A 519 -8.97 -17.26 -13.32
C SER A 519 -10.01 -17.49 -14.43
N GLY A 520 -9.94 -16.69 -15.50
CA GLY A 520 -10.89 -16.68 -16.61
C GLY A 520 -10.54 -17.69 -17.70
N THR A 521 -10.98 -17.38 -18.91
CA THR A 521 -10.73 -18.19 -20.12
C THR A 521 -10.00 -17.39 -21.18
N VAL A 522 -8.93 -17.94 -21.74
CA VAL A 522 -8.23 -17.39 -22.91
C VAL A 522 -8.36 -18.34 -24.11
N GLY A 523 -8.08 -17.86 -25.33
CA GLY A 523 -8.06 -18.67 -26.55
C GLY A 523 -6.92 -19.70 -26.56
N SER A 524 -5.95 -19.56 -27.45
CA SER A 524 -4.67 -20.29 -27.32
C SER A 524 -3.68 -19.46 -26.52
N LEU A 525 -2.75 -20.11 -25.81
CA LEU A 525 -1.75 -19.44 -24.98
C LEU A 525 -0.33 -19.83 -25.41
N THR A 526 0.52 -18.83 -25.68
CA THR A 526 1.95 -19.05 -25.97
C THR A 526 2.80 -18.19 -25.04
N ALA A 527 3.58 -18.83 -24.17
CA ALA A 527 4.62 -18.20 -23.37
C ALA A 527 5.94 -18.24 -24.14
N ARG A 528 6.40 -17.07 -24.58
CA ARG A 528 7.68 -16.94 -25.30
C ARG A 528 8.85 -16.87 -24.34
N GLN A 529 10.07 -16.84 -24.89
CA GLN A 529 11.27 -16.62 -24.09
C GLN A 529 11.13 -15.37 -23.19
N GLY A 530 11.33 -15.55 -21.88
CA GLY A 530 11.17 -14.49 -20.87
C GLY A 530 9.72 -14.15 -20.49
N GLY A 531 8.72 -14.76 -21.12
CA GLY A 531 7.31 -14.60 -20.78
C GLY A 531 6.88 -15.49 -19.62
N THR A 532 6.01 -14.97 -18.76
CA THR A 532 5.52 -15.69 -17.56
C THR A 532 4.02 -15.99 -17.65
N VAL A 533 3.64 -17.23 -17.33
CA VAL A 533 2.23 -17.60 -17.10
C VAL A 533 2.05 -17.83 -15.60
N ALA A 534 1.13 -17.10 -14.98
CA ALA A 534 0.84 -17.13 -13.54
C ALA A 534 -0.68 -17.21 -13.32
N PRO A 535 -1.28 -18.42 -13.46
CA PRO A 535 -2.72 -18.62 -13.36
C PRO A 535 -3.31 -18.12 -12.04
N GLY A 536 -4.60 -17.84 -12.05
CA GLY A 536 -5.34 -17.45 -10.86
C GLY A 536 -5.11 -16.01 -10.42
N ASN A 537 -5.75 -15.69 -9.31
CA ASN A 537 -5.45 -14.51 -8.49
C ASN A 537 -4.86 -14.99 -7.15
N SER A 538 -4.11 -16.10 -7.19
CA SER A 538 -3.38 -16.68 -6.05
C SER A 538 -4.27 -17.26 -4.94
N ILE A 539 -4.80 -18.49 -4.99
CA ILE A 539 -4.67 -19.60 -5.97
C ILE A 539 -5.86 -19.65 -6.96
N GLY A 540 -5.65 -20.05 -8.23
CA GLY A 540 -6.75 -20.25 -9.19
C GLY A 540 -6.44 -21.02 -10.48
N THR A 541 -7.49 -21.23 -11.29
CA THR A 541 -7.39 -21.95 -12.59
C THR A 541 -7.52 -20.99 -13.76
N LEU A 542 -6.54 -20.99 -14.67
CA LEU A 542 -6.66 -20.34 -15.97
C LEU A 542 -7.11 -21.36 -17.01
N ASN A 543 -8.23 -21.09 -17.68
CA ASN A 543 -8.76 -21.97 -18.72
C ASN A 543 -8.24 -21.54 -20.10
N VAL A 544 -7.84 -22.49 -20.92
CA VAL A 544 -7.32 -22.25 -22.27
C VAL A 544 -8.14 -23.06 -23.27
N ALA A 545 -8.94 -22.38 -24.08
CA ALA A 545 -9.83 -23.03 -25.06
C ALA A 545 -9.05 -23.75 -26.18
N GLY A 546 -7.86 -23.25 -26.51
CA GLY A 546 -6.97 -23.82 -27.52
C GLY A 546 -5.74 -24.51 -26.91
N ASN A 547 -4.64 -24.49 -27.66
CA ASN A 547 -3.37 -25.09 -27.26
C ASN A 547 -2.59 -24.18 -26.30
N VAL A 548 -1.74 -24.80 -25.49
CA VAL A 548 -0.76 -24.12 -24.62
C VAL A 548 0.65 -24.44 -25.12
N SER A 549 1.48 -23.42 -25.31
CA SER A 549 2.89 -23.59 -25.71
C SER A 549 3.82 -22.83 -24.78
N PHE A 550 4.87 -23.50 -24.30
CA PHE A 550 5.97 -22.91 -23.55
C PHE A 550 7.26 -23.02 -24.38
N GLU A 551 7.79 -21.88 -24.82
CA GLU A 551 9.09 -21.81 -25.51
C GLU A 551 10.26 -21.93 -24.51
N PRO A 552 11.46 -22.34 -24.94
CA PRO A 552 12.65 -22.34 -24.09
C PRO A 552 12.89 -20.99 -23.41
N GLY A 553 13.17 -21.02 -22.10
CA GLY A 553 13.38 -19.81 -21.29
C GLY A 553 12.10 -19.05 -20.91
N SER A 554 10.91 -19.63 -21.13
CA SER A 554 9.66 -19.15 -20.53
C SER A 554 9.52 -19.60 -19.06
N ARG A 555 8.58 -19.00 -18.33
CA ARG A 555 8.35 -19.29 -16.90
C ARG A 555 6.89 -19.63 -16.64
N TYR A 556 6.66 -20.72 -15.90
CA TYR A 556 5.34 -21.09 -15.40
C TYR A 556 5.29 -20.92 -13.88
N ALA A 557 4.68 -19.83 -13.40
CA ALA A 557 4.53 -19.55 -11.97
C ALA A 557 3.30 -20.26 -11.40
N VAL A 558 3.50 -20.99 -10.30
CA VAL A 558 2.47 -21.82 -9.66
C VAL A 558 2.49 -21.57 -8.16
N GLU A 559 1.38 -21.10 -7.60
CA GLU A 559 1.17 -21.12 -6.16
C GLU A 559 0.57 -22.45 -5.69
N VAL A 560 1.03 -22.94 -4.53
CA VAL A 560 0.54 -24.17 -3.91
C VAL A 560 0.09 -23.94 -2.48
N GLY A 561 -1.06 -24.52 -2.13
CA GLY A 561 -1.67 -24.43 -0.81
C GLY A 561 -1.64 -25.77 -0.07
N PRO A 562 -1.58 -25.76 1.27
CA PRO A 562 -1.59 -26.98 2.09
C PRO A 562 -2.95 -27.71 2.08
N ASN A 563 -3.98 -27.08 1.51
CA ASN A 563 -5.30 -27.66 1.28
C ASN A 563 -5.37 -28.58 0.03
N GLY A 564 -4.26 -28.76 -0.69
CA GLY A 564 -4.21 -29.53 -1.93
C GLY A 564 -4.62 -28.74 -3.17
N GLN A 565 -4.84 -27.42 -3.05
CA GLN A 565 -5.09 -26.53 -4.18
C GLN A 565 -3.77 -26.00 -4.73
N SER A 566 -3.74 -25.76 -6.04
CA SER A 566 -2.64 -25.07 -6.71
C SER A 566 -3.17 -24.21 -7.83
N ASP A 567 -2.35 -23.26 -8.26
CA ASP A 567 -2.52 -22.69 -9.57
C ASP A 567 -2.46 -23.79 -10.61
N ARG A 568 -3.34 -23.68 -11.61
CA ARG A 568 -3.35 -24.64 -12.70
C ARG A 568 -3.80 -24.04 -14.01
N ILE A 569 -3.25 -24.58 -15.10
CA ILE A 569 -3.74 -24.37 -16.45
C ILE A 569 -4.61 -25.55 -16.84
N GLN A 570 -5.80 -25.27 -17.35
CA GLN A 570 -6.70 -26.28 -17.90
C GLN A 570 -6.95 -25.98 -19.38
N SER A 571 -6.40 -26.80 -20.27
CA SER A 571 -6.52 -26.66 -21.71
C SER A 571 -7.45 -27.72 -22.33
N SER A 572 -8.35 -27.30 -23.22
CA SER A 572 -9.09 -28.21 -24.11
C SER A 572 -8.30 -28.63 -25.36
N GLY A 573 -7.15 -28.01 -25.61
CA GLY A 573 -6.20 -28.39 -26.65
C GLY A 573 -5.08 -29.30 -26.14
N SER A 574 -3.95 -29.22 -26.83
CA SER A 574 -2.69 -29.87 -26.46
C SER A 574 -1.76 -28.91 -25.72
N ALA A 575 -0.82 -29.44 -24.95
CA ALA A 575 0.27 -28.67 -24.36
C ALA A 575 1.63 -29.07 -24.95
N THR A 576 2.38 -28.10 -25.47
CA THR A 576 3.74 -28.28 -25.97
C THR A 576 4.71 -27.53 -25.08
N ILE A 577 5.63 -28.25 -24.45
CA ILE A 577 6.60 -27.72 -23.49
C ILE A 577 8.00 -27.89 -24.09
N GLY A 578 8.53 -26.83 -24.69
CA GLY A 578 9.85 -26.82 -25.32
C GLY A 578 11.02 -26.63 -24.36
N GLY A 579 10.75 -26.30 -23.09
CA GLY A 579 11.73 -25.99 -22.04
C GLY A 579 11.15 -24.97 -21.04
N GLY A 580 12.01 -24.27 -20.32
CA GLY A 580 11.63 -23.24 -19.34
C GLY A 580 11.58 -23.74 -17.90
N GLU A 581 11.14 -22.89 -16.98
CA GLU A 581 11.13 -23.15 -15.54
C GLU A 581 9.71 -23.14 -14.96
N VAL A 582 9.38 -24.13 -14.13
CA VAL A 582 8.22 -24.05 -13.22
C VAL A 582 8.66 -23.40 -11.91
N ALA A 583 8.09 -22.25 -11.60
CA ALA A 583 8.39 -21.50 -10.40
C ALA A 583 7.28 -21.63 -9.36
N VAL A 584 7.58 -22.25 -8.24
CA VAL A 584 6.64 -22.66 -7.19
C VAL A 584 6.69 -21.70 -6.01
N THR A 585 5.61 -20.98 -5.77
CA THR A 585 5.46 -20.16 -4.56
C THR A 585 4.49 -20.84 -3.60
N LEU A 586 4.71 -20.69 -2.29
CA LEU A 586 3.73 -21.12 -1.30
C LEU A 586 2.63 -20.06 -1.23
N GLU A 587 1.37 -20.49 -1.18
CA GLU A 587 0.25 -19.61 -0.86
C GLU A 587 0.58 -18.81 0.40
N ASN A 588 0.34 -17.49 0.35
CA ASN A 588 0.64 -16.51 1.41
C ASN A 588 0.43 -17.13 2.81
N SER A 589 1.53 -17.56 3.41
CA SER A 589 1.46 -18.43 4.58
C SER A 589 1.12 -17.57 5.78
N ALA A 590 -0.13 -17.61 6.22
CA ALA A 590 -0.59 -16.99 7.46
C ALA A 590 0.31 -17.40 8.64
N ASN A 591 0.28 -16.64 9.73
CA ASN A 591 1.03 -16.96 10.94
C ASN A 591 0.61 -18.35 11.50
N LEU A 592 1.43 -19.37 11.22
CA LEU A 592 1.16 -20.77 11.53
C LEU A 592 1.23 -21.03 13.03
N LEU A 593 2.10 -20.30 13.75
CA LEU A 593 2.29 -20.51 15.19
C LEU A 593 1.03 -20.24 16.02
N THR A 594 0.08 -19.46 15.49
CA THR A 594 -1.22 -19.23 16.14
C THR A 594 -2.30 -20.27 15.82
N GLN A 595 -2.03 -21.22 14.92
CA GLN A 595 -3.00 -22.21 14.46
C GLN A 595 -2.92 -23.49 15.27
N SER A 596 -4.07 -24.10 15.55
CA SER A 596 -4.17 -25.39 16.26
C SER A 596 -4.02 -26.60 15.33
N GLU A 597 -4.36 -26.44 14.05
CA GLU A 597 -4.25 -27.46 13.01
C GLU A 597 -3.59 -26.85 11.78
N VAL A 598 -2.48 -27.42 11.32
CA VAL A 598 -1.81 -27.04 10.07
C VAL A 598 -1.73 -28.26 9.19
N ARG A 599 -2.09 -28.10 7.92
CA ARG A 599 -1.93 -29.15 6.92
C ARG A 599 -0.54 -29.06 6.32
N SER A 600 0.12 -30.21 6.17
CA SER A 600 1.46 -30.25 5.58
C SER A 600 1.39 -30.16 4.06
N LEU A 601 2.35 -29.43 3.49
CA LEU A 601 2.67 -29.46 2.07
C LEU A 601 3.42 -30.74 1.68
N LEU A 602 4.00 -31.45 2.65
CA LEU A 602 4.80 -32.64 2.39
C LEU A 602 3.94 -33.79 1.86
N GLY A 603 4.41 -34.40 0.77
CA GLY A 603 3.74 -35.53 0.13
C GLY A 603 2.53 -35.13 -0.71
N GLN A 604 2.21 -33.83 -0.79
CA GLN A 604 1.14 -33.34 -1.66
C GLN A 604 1.57 -33.42 -3.12
N GLN A 605 0.60 -33.77 -3.96
CA GLN A 605 0.73 -33.78 -5.41
C GLN A 605 -0.34 -32.88 -6.00
N TYR A 606 0.08 -31.95 -6.85
CA TYR A 606 -0.76 -30.93 -7.44
C TYR A 606 -0.77 -31.10 -8.95
N THR A 607 -1.96 -31.23 -9.55
CA THR A 607 -2.08 -31.16 -11.01
C THR A 607 -2.01 -29.70 -11.44
N ILE A 608 -0.84 -29.27 -11.91
CA ILE A 608 -0.57 -27.88 -12.29
C ILE A 608 -0.90 -27.63 -13.76
N LEU A 609 -0.94 -28.65 -14.61
CA LEU A 609 -1.35 -28.51 -16.01
C LEU A 609 -2.18 -29.71 -16.42
N SER A 610 -3.30 -29.47 -17.09
CA SER A 610 -4.08 -30.50 -17.80
C SER A 610 -4.33 -30.06 -19.23
N ALA A 611 -4.13 -30.97 -20.19
CA ALA A 611 -4.39 -30.76 -21.61
C ALA A 611 -5.13 -31.95 -22.21
N GLN A 612 -6.35 -31.71 -22.72
CA GLN A 612 -7.24 -32.78 -23.19
C GLN A 612 -6.70 -33.54 -24.42
N GLN A 613 -5.94 -32.87 -25.30
CA GLN A 613 -5.34 -33.48 -26.49
C GLN A 613 -3.89 -33.93 -26.26
N GLY A 614 -3.43 -33.93 -25.01
CA GLY A 614 -2.16 -34.49 -24.59
C GLY A 614 -1.06 -33.46 -24.31
N VAL A 615 -0.01 -33.91 -23.61
CA VAL A 615 1.18 -33.14 -23.25
C VAL A 615 2.39 -33.69 -24.01
N SER A 616 3.19 -32.79 -24.60
CA SER A 616 4.42 -33.11 -25.33
C SER A 616 5.58 -32.25 -24.83
N GLY A 617 6.75 -32.85 -24.61
CA GLY A 617 7.92 -32.15 -24.06
C GLY A 617 7.90 -32.00 -22.53
N GLN A 618 8.89 -31.29 -21.98
CA GLN A 618 9.12 -31.14 -20.53
C GLN A 618 9.74 -29.77 -20.21
N PHE A 619 9.58 -29.32 -18.97
CA PHE A 619 10.26 -28.12 -18.46
C PHE A 619 11.71 -28.48 -18.10
N ASP A 620 12.62 -27.51 -18.22
CA ASP A 620 14.05 -27.71 -17.94
C ASP A 620 14.33 -27.79 -16.44
N ALA A 621 13.55 -27.05 -15.63
CA ALA A 621 13.74 -26.94 -14.20
C ALA A 621 12.44 -26.69 -13.42
N VAL A 622 12.49 -26.95 -12.12
CA VAL A 622 11.50 -26.52 -11.12
C VAL A 622 12.24 -25.80 -9.99
N ALA A 623 11.77 -24.62 -9.60
CA ALA A 623 12.38 -23.73 -8.62
C ALA A 623 11.30 -23.01 -7.79
N PRO A 624 11.58 -22.39 -6.64
CA PRO A 624 12.77 -22.59 -5.85
C PRO A 624 12.76 -24.01 -5.25
N ASN A 625 13.95 -24.56 -5.08
CA ASN A 625 14.15 -25.51 -3.99
C ASN A 625 14.23 -24.65 -2.73
N TYR A 626 13.16 -24.62 -1.93
CA TYR A 626 13.23 -24.02 -0.60
C TYR A 626 14.35 -24.70 0.20
N LEU A 627 14.83 -24.04 1.25
CA LEU A 627 15.97 -24.55 2.01
C LEU A 627 15.76 -26.01 2.48
N PHE A 628 14.51 -26.35 2.82
CA PHE A 628 14.13 -27.66 3.36
C PHE A 628 13.13 -28.45 2.51
N LEU A 629 12.59 -27.84 1.44
CA LEU A 629 11.65 -28.48 0.52
C LEU A 629 12.30 -28.71 -0.84
N GLY A 630 11.99 -29.87 -1.44
CA GLY A 630 12.25 -30.18 -2.83
C GLY A 630 10.94 -30.23 -3.59
N THR A 631 11.00 -29.83 -4.85
CA THR A 631 9.89 -29.94 -5.80
C THR A 631 10.28 -30.89 -6.92
N GLY A 632 9.30 -31.63 -7.44
CA GLY A 632 9.50 -32.57 -8.54
C GLY A 632 8.35 -32.48 -9.53
N LEU A 633 8.65 -32.65 -10.82
CA LEU A 633 7.64 -32.73 -11.86
C LEU A 633 7.51 -34.17 -12.35
N SER A 634 6.27 -34.61 -12.55
CA SER A 634 5.94 -35.86 -13.22
C SER A 634 4.98 -35.59 -14.36
N TYR A 635 5.17 -36.30 -15.46
CA TYR A 635 4.47 -36.08 -16.73
C TYR A 635 3.61 -37.30 -17.04
N GLN A 636 2.31 -37.06 -17.16
CA GLN A 636 1.31 -38.02 -17.63
C GLN A 636 0.86 -37.65 -19.05
N PRO A 637 0.20 -38.55 -19.80
CA PRO A 637 -0.21 -38.28 -21.18
C PRO A 637 -1.03 -36.99 -21.36
N THR A 638 -1.83 -36.61 -20.36
CA THR A 638 -2.75 -35.45 -20.40
C THR A 638 -2.53 -34.45 -19.27
N GLY A 639 -1.41 -34.53 -18.54
CA GLY A 639 -1.16 -33.61 -17.43
C GLY A 639 0.28 -33.57 -16.92
N VAL A 640 0.55 -32.54 -16.13
CA VAL A 640 1.79 -32.35 -15.38
C VAL A 640 1.44 -32.21 -13.92
N THR A 641 2.06 -33.02 -13.08
CA THR A 641 1.90 -33.00 -11.63
C THR A 641 3.16 -32.49 -10.95
N LEU A 642 3.00 -31.57 -10.01
CA LEU A 642 4.03 -31.08 -9.10
C LEU A 642 3.93 -31.84 -7.78
N SER A 643 5.02 -32.47 -7.35
CA SER A 643 5.16 -33.03 -6.01
C SER A 643 5.98 -32.10 -5.12
N VAL A 644 5.54 -31.95 -3.88
CA VAL A 644 6.27 -31.21 -2.85
C VAL A 644 6.69 -32.19 -1.76
N GLY A 645 7.99 -32.20 -1.43
CA GLY A 645 8.55 -33.12 -0.45
C GLY A 645 9.73 -32.51 0.31
N ARG A 646 10.26 -33.24 1.29
CA ARG A 646 11.51 -32.85 1.96
C ARG A 646 12.68 -33.07 1.02
N ASN A 647 13.59 -32.11 0.98
CA ASN A 647 14.92 -32.36 0.41
C ASN A 647 15.82 -33.06 1.47
N GLY A 648 17.07 -33.36 1.12
CA GLY A 648 18.03 -34.01 2.02
C GLY A 648 18.59 -33.12 3.14
N THR A 649 18.18 -31.84 3.22
CA THR A 649 18.70 -30.86 4.18
C THR A 649 17.91 -30.95 5.49
N SER A 650 18.56 -31.39 6.57
CA SER A 650 17.99 -31.36 7.93
C SER A 650 18.02 -29.94 8.51
N PHE A 651 17.12 -29.63 9.45
CA PHE A 651 17.13 -28.32 10.12
C PHE A 651 18.46 -28.07 10.84
N ALA A 652 18.98 -29.10 11.51
CA ALA A 652 20.24 -29.02 12.27
C ALA A 652 21.48 -28.79 11.39
N SER A 653 21.41 -29.05 10.08
CA SER A 653 22.55 -28.86 9.17
C SER A 653 22.91 -27.39 8.94
N VAL A 654 21.94 -26.47 9.08
CA VAL A 654 22.15 -25.03 8.85
C VAL A 654 22.38 -24.22 10.14
N ALA A 655 22.27 -24.88 11.29
CA ALA A 655 22.55 -24.33 12.61
C ALA A 655 24.05 -24.11 12.83
N GLN A 656 24.40 -23.01 13.49
CA GLN A 656 25.78 -22.63 13.80
C GLN A 656 26.14 -22.86 15.27
N THR A 657 25.17 -22.73 16.18
CA THR A 657 25.42 -22.85 17.62
C THR A 657 24.89 -24.16 18.20
N PRO A 658 25.42 -24.64 19.34
CA PRO A 658 24.84 -25.76 20.09
C PRO A 658 23.34 -25.61 20.38
N ASN A 659 22.90 -24.45 20.88
CA ASN A 659 21.49 -24.14 21.16
C ASN A 659 20.65 -24.20 19.87
N GLU A 660 21.09 -23.56 18.78
CA GLU A 660 20.40 -23.62 17.49
C GLU A 660 20.28 -25.08 17.00
N ARG A 661 21.35 -25.86 17.12
CA ARG A 661 21.38 -27.26 16.66
C ARG A 661 20.46 -28.15 17.49
N ALA A 662 20.41 -27.95 18.80
CA ALA A 662 19.53 -28.69 19.71
C ALA A 662 18.05 -28.41 19.40
N VAL A 663 17.69 -27.13 19.25
CA VAL A 663 16.34 -26.70 18.87
C VAL A 663 15.97 -27.22 17.49
N ALA A 664 16.86 -27.07 16.50
CA ALA A 664 16.63 -27.53 15.14
C ALA A 664 16.42 -29.04 15.06
N ALA A 665 17.21 -29.84 15.80
CA ALA A 665 17.04 -31.29 15.85
C ALA A 665 15.72 -31.72 16.48
N ALA A 666 15.30 -31.06 17.57
CA ALA A 666 14.00 -31.34 18.20
C ALA A 666 12.82 -30.89 17.32
N ALA A 667 12.96 -29.77 16.62
CA ALA A 667 11.95 -29.31 15.68
C ALA A 667 11.84 -30.26 14.47
N ASP A 668 12.94 -30.79 13.96
CA ASP A 668 12.95 -31.74 12.82
C ASP A 668 12.32 -33.10 13.19
N ALA A 669 12.28 -33.44 14.49
CA ALA A 669 11.64 -34.65 15.00
C ALA A 669 10.12 -34.52 15.19
N LEU A 670 9.54 -33.33 14.96
CA LEU A 670 8.10 -33.12 15.00
C LEU A 670 7.43 -33.76 13.78
N ALA A 671 6.19 -34.22 13.96
CA ALA A 671 5.41 -34.77 12.86
C ALA A 671 5.00 -33.68 11.85
N ALA A 672 4.87 -34.07 10.58
CA ALA A 672 4.27 -33.23 9.55
C ALA A 672 2.89 -32.74 9.98
N GLY A 673 2.60 -31.46 9.72
CA GLY A 673 1.40 -30.77 10.19
C GLY A 673 1.55 -30.12 11.58
N ASN A 674 2.67 -30.32 12.28
CA ASN A 674 2.95 -29.51 13.48
C ASN A 674 3.30 -28.06 13.06
N PRO A 675 2.68 -27.03 13.65
CA PRO A 675 2.89 -25.66 13.18
C PRO A 675 4.34 -25.16 13.28
N VAL A 676 5.09 -25.59 14.31
CA VAL A 676 6.52 -25.24 14.43
C VAL A 676 7.30 -25.85 13.28
N TYR A 677 7.07 -27.14 12.99
CA TYR A 677 7.70 -27.84 11.88
C TYR A 677 7.40 -27.19 10.53
N GLU A 678 6.12 -26.97 10.23
CA GLU A 678 5.66 -26.39 8.95
C GLU A 678 6.16 -24.95 8.77
N SER A 679 6.22 -24.16 9.84
CA SER A 679 6.75 -22.79 9.79
C SER A 679 8.24 -22.74 9.41
N LEU A 680 9.02 -23.75 9.83
CA LEU A 680 10.44 -23.85 9.50
C LEU A 680 10.66 -24.34 8.07
N LEU A 681 9.80 -25.23 7.55
CA LEU A 681 9.88 -25.73 6.17
C LEU A 681 9.81 -24.61 5.13
N GLY A 682 9.02 -23.56 5.39
CA GLY A 682 8.88 -22.39 4.52
C GLY A 682 10.06 -21.42 4.52
N SER A 683 11.12 -21.66 5.32
CA SER A 683 12.27 -20.76 5.41
C SER A 683 12.98 -20.63 4.06
N GLY A 684 13.11 -19.40 3.56
CA GLY A 684 13.72 -19.13 2.27
C GLY A 684 15.26 -19.15 2.31
N THR A 685 15.86 -18.91 3.48
CA THR A 685 17.32 -18.85 3.64
C THR A 685 17.82 -19.45 4.95
N ALA A 686 19.10 -19.85 4.98
CA ALA A 686 19.73 -20.36 6.19
C ALA A 686 19.79 -19.32 7.32
N GLY A 687 19.81 -18.02 6.99
CA GLY A 687 19.77 -16.95 7.98
C GLY A 687 18.42 -16.86 8.69
N GLU A 688 17.33 -16.94 7.92
CA GLU A 688 15.96 -16.95 8.45
C GLU A 688 15.73 -18.18 9.36
N ALA A 689 16.16 -19.36 8.92
CA ALA A 689 16.07 -20.58 9.73
C ALA A 689 16.82 -20.47 11.07
N ARG A 690 18.04 -19.90 11.07
CA ARG A 690 18.81 -19.67 12.31
C ARG A 690 18.14 -18.68 13.25
N GLN A 691 17.52 -17.63 12.71
CA GLN A 691 16.72 -16.71 13.53
C GLN A 691 15.55 -17.44 14.18
N ALA A 692 14.86 -18.32 13.45
CA ALA A 692 13.78 -19.12 13.99
C ALA A 692 14.25 -20.04 15.13
N PHE A 693 15.36 -20.76 14.96
CA PHE A 693 15.91 -21.65 16.00
C PHE A 693 16.22 -20.90 17.31
N ARG A 694 16.76 -19.67 17.20
CA ARG A 694 17.04 -18.81 18.35
C ARG A 694 15.77 -18.41 19.10
N GLN A 695 14.74 -17.99 18.37
CA GLN A 695 13.45 -17.56 18.91
C GLN A 695 12.66 -18.71 19.57
N LEU A 696 12.81 -19.93 19.04
CA LEU A 696 12.16 -21.15 19.53
C LEU A 696 12.88 -21.82 20.71
N SER A 697 14.03 -21.31 21.13
CA SER A 697 14.90 -21.97 22.11
C SER A 697 14.35 -22.03 23.54
N GLY A 698 13.60 -21.01 23.99
CA GLY A 698 13.19 -20.93 25.39
C GLY A 698 14.34 -20.63 26.37
N GLN A 699 15.44 -20.01 25.90
CA GLN A 699 16.64 -19.69 26.71
C GLN A 699 16.33 -18.99 28.05
N ILE A 700 15.24 -18.22 28.11
CA ILE A 700 14.79 -17.51 29.32
C ILE A 700 14.64 -18.41 30.56
N HIS A 701 14.29 -19.69 30.37
CA HIS A 701 14.17 -20.65 31.49
C HIS A 701 15.52 -21.03 32.08
N ALA A 702 16.55 -21.13 31.25
CA ALA A 702 17.92 -21.35 31.69
C ALA A 702 18.51 -20.08 32.32
N ASP A 703 18.22 -18.90 31.75
CA ASP A 703 18.70 -17.61 32.25
C ASP A 703 18.19 -17.33 33.67
N ILE A 704 16.89 -17.54 33.93
CA ILE A 704 16.33 -17.31 35.28
C ILE A 704 16.84 -18.35 36.30
N ALA A 705 17.08 -19.60 35.90
CA ALA A 705 17.69 -20.59 36.77
C ALA A 705 19.13 -20.20 37.14
N SER A 706 19.92 -19.77 36.15
CA SER A 706 21.29 -19.28 36.35
C SER A 706 21.33 -18.06 37.29
N ALA A 707 20.45 -17.08 37.05
CA ALA A 707 20.34 -15.89 37.89
C ALA A 707 19.98 -16.23 39.34
N LEU A 708 18.98 -17.10 39.57
CA LEU A 708 18.57 -17.46 40.94
C LEU A 708 19.63 -18.27 41.71
N VAL A 709 20.44 -19.09 41.01
CA VAL A 709 21.61 -19.75 41.60
C VAL A 709 22.65 -18.71 42.04
N ASN A 710 22.92 -17.70 41.22
CA ASN A 710 23.85 -16.62 41.56
C ASN A 710 23.32 -15.73 42.70
N ASP A 711 22.05 -15.33 42.64
CA ASP A 711 21.35 -14.48 43.63
C ASP A 711 21.32 -15.11 45.04
N SER A 712 21.43 -16.44 45.14
CA SER A 712 21.52 -17.15 46.43
C SER A 712 22.63 -16.61 47.35
N ARG A 713 23.65 -15.96 46.77
CA ARG A 713 24.74 -15.30 47.49
C ARG A 713 24.26 -14.15 48.36
N TYR A 714 23.21 -13.40 47.99
CA TYR A 714 22.78 -12.22 48.74
C TYR A 714 22.30 -12.57 50.14
N LEU A 715 21.59 -13.70 50.28
CA LEU A 715 21.19 -14.23 51.57
C LEU A 715 22.42 -14.62 52.40
N ARG A 716 23.35 -15.38 51.82
CA ARG A 716 24.61 -15.79 52.49
C ARG A 716 25.42 -14.58 52.96
N GLU A 717 25.53 -13.55 52.13
CA GLU A 717 26.27 -12.33 52.43
C GLU A 717 25.62 -11.51 53.55
N ALA A 718 24.29 -11.39 53.57
CA ALA A 718 23.57 -10.73 54.67
C ALA A 718 23.79 -11.46 56.01
N LEU A 719 23.74 -12.80 56.00
CA LEU A 719 23.95 -13.62 57.20
C LEU A 719 25.40 -13.51 57.72
N ASN A 720 26.40 -13.65 56.84
CA ASN A 720 27.80 -13.46 57.22
C ASN A 720 28.09 -12.03 57.67
N GLY A 721 27.49 -11.02 57.02
CA GLY A 721 27.58 -9.63 57.42
C GLY A 721 27.02 -9.40 58.83
N ARG A 722 25.85 -9.96 59.15
CA ARG A 722 25.27 -9.88 60.49
C ARG A 722 26.15 -10.55 61.55
N LEU A 723 26.64 -11.76 61.30
CA LEU A 723 27.54 -12.46 62.23
C LEU A 723 28.80 -11.61 62.49
N ARG A 724 29.43 -11.09 61.44
CA ARG A 724 30.58 -10.17 61.56
C ARG A 724 30.26 -8.86 62.27
N GLN A 725 29.04 -8.36 62.15
CA GLN A 725 28.60 -7.16 62.87
C GLN A 725 28.44 -7.44 64.36
N ALA A 726 27.90 -8.61 64.70
CA ALA A 726 27.72 -9.09 66.06
C ALA A 726 29.04 -9.44 66.76
N GLU A 727 30.00 -9.97 66.02
CA GLU A 727 31.38 -10.21 66.48
C GLU A 727 32.17 -8.91 66.70
N GLY A 728 31.62 -7.76 66.27
CA GLY A 728 32.24 -6.44 66.30
C GLY A 728 33.15 -6.24 67.50
N LEU A 729 34.44 -6.13 67.19
CA LEU A 729 35.55 -6.07 68.12
C LEU A 729 35.31 -4.95 69.15
N ALA A 730 34.97 -5.34 70.38
CA ALA A 730 34.64 -4.44 71.47
C ALA A 730 35.80 -3.47 71.77
N SER A 731 35.80 -2.28 71.17
CA SER A 731 36.74 -1.20 71.46
C SER A 731 36.19 -0.16 72.44
N SER A 732 34.91 -0.25 72.84
CA SER A 732 34.28 0.69 73.79
C SER A 732 33.58 -0.05 74.92
N SER A 733 34.04 0.19 76.15
CA SER A 733 33.41 -0.27 77.41
C SER A 733 32.05 0.38 77.72
N ALA A 734 31.54 1.26 76.83
CA ALA A 734 30.25 1.93 76.95
C ALA A 734 29.17 1.34 76.03
N ILE A 735 29.46 0.28 75.28
CA ILE A 735 28.49 -0.40 74.40
C ILE A 735 28.24 -1.79 74.99
N LYS A 736 26.99 -2.14 75.30
CA LYS A 736 26.64 -3.48 75.81
C LYS A 736 27.13 -4.57 74.85
N ALA A 737 27.63 -5.67 75.40
CA ALA A 737 27.77 -6.91 74.65
C ALA A 737 26.38 -7.32 74.11
N ASP A 738 26.30 -7.58 72.81
CA ASP A 738 25.08 -7.94 72.08
C ASP A 738 24.61 -9.33 72.57
N GLU A 739 23.73 -9.41 73.57
CA GLU A 739 23.14 -10.69 74.06
C GLU A 739 21.99 -11.16 73.15
N GLY A 740 21.24 -10.22 72.57
CA GLY A 740 20.23 -10.46 71.54
C GLY A 740 20.10 -9.29 70.57
N GLY A 741 19.82 -9.60 69.30
CA GLY A 741 19.66 -8.60 68.25
C GLY A 741 18.61 -8.95 67.21
N ALA A 742 17.91 -7.92 66.75
CA ALA A 742 17.05 -7.94 65.58
C ALA A 742 17.68 -7.09 64.47
N TRP A 743 17.62 -7.55 63.23
CA TRP A 743 18.13 -6.79 62.10
C TRP A 743 17.18 -6.84 60.92
N ALA A 744 17.24 -5.79 60.11
CA ALA A 744 16.57 -5.68 58.83
C ALA A 744 17.55 -5.12 57.79
N GLN A 745 17.56 -5.67 56.59
CA GLN A 745 18.40 -5.25 55.48
C GLN A 745 17.57 -5.07 54.22
N LEU A 746 17.54 -3.85 53.70
CA LEU A 746 17.06 -3.57 52.35
C LEU A 746 18.17 -3.89 51.35
N LEU A 747 17.82 -4.53 50.25
CA LEU A 747 18.73 -4.93 49.18
C LEU A 747 18.21 -4.41 47.84
N GLY A 748 19.11 -3.88 47.02
CA GLY A 748 18.93 -3.66 45.59
C GLY A 748 20.18 -4.13 44.85
N ALA A 749 20.02 -4.92 43.80
CA ALA A 749 21.12 -5.47 43.03
C ALA A 749 20.80 -5.50 41.54
N TRP A 750 21.85 -5.45 40.71
CA TRP A 750 21.78 -5.44 39.25
C TRP A 750 22.90 -6.28 38.67
N ASP A 751 22.50 -7.21 37.79
CA ASP A 751 23.38 -8.21 37.21
C ASP A 751 23.37 -8.10 35.69
N HIS A 752 24.53 -8.32 35.10
CA HIS A 752 24.71 -8.37 33.67
C HIS A 752 25.55 -9.59 33.30
N ALA A 753 24.94 -10.52 32.56
CA ALA A 753 25.63 -11.62 31.90
C ALA A 753 25.84 -11.27 30.43
N SER A 754 27.10 -11.20 30.00
CA SER A 754 27.45 -10.90 28.61
C SER A 754 27.30 -12.15 27.74
N GLY A 755 26.55 -12.04 26.64
CA GLY A 755 26.32 -13.16 25.72
C GLY A 755 27.59 -13.68 25.04
N ASP A 756 27.52 -14.90 24.52
CA ASP A 756 28.59 -15.56 23.78
C ASP A 756 28.13 -16.04 22.39
N ALA A 757 28.89 -16.94 21.77
CA ALA A 757 28.53 -17.49 20.47
C ALA A 757 27.30 -18.42 20.52
N ASN A 758 26.90 -18.93 21.68
CA ASN A 758 25.84 -19.91 21.85
C ASN A 758 24.54 -19.33 22.43
N ALA A 759 24.66 -18.48 23.45
CA ALA A 759 23.57 -17.95 24.24
C ALA A 759 23.61 -16.41 24.26
N THR A 760 22.43 -15.81 24.24
CA THR A 760 22.29 -14.37 24.39
C THR A 760 22.50 -13.93 25.84
N GLY A 761 23.05 -12.74 26.04
CA GLY A 761 23.20 -12.17 27.39
C GLY A 761 21.86 -11.79 28.02
N TYR A 762 21.88 -11.59 29.34
CA TYR A 762 20.72 -11.14 30.09
C TYR A 762 21.10 -10.05 31.11
N GLN A 763 20.08 -9.32 31.57
CA GLN A 763 20.17 -8.38 32.67
C GLN A 763 19.13 -8.75 33.74
N ALA A 764 19.54 -8.80 35.00
CA ALA A 764 18.65 -9.03 36.11
C ALA A 764 18.71 -7.87 37.11
N SER A 765 17.61 -7.63 37.80
CA SER A 765 17.54 -6.70 38.91
C SER A 765 16.78 -7.33 40.07
N THR A 766 17.40 -7.37 41.24
CA THR A 766 16.85 -7.99 42.43
C THR A 766 16.68 -6.95 43.53
N TYR A 767 15.50 -6.85 44.11
CA TYR A 767 15.26 -5.96 45.25
C TYR A 767 14.42 -6.64 46.32
N GLY A 768 14.60 -6.25 47.57
CA GLY A 768 13.82 -6.83 48.64
C GLY A 768 14.29 -6.46 50.04
N VAL A 769 13.76 -7.20 51.00
CA VAL A 769 14.05 -7.05 52.42
C VAL A 769 14.33 -8.40 53.05
N LEU A 770 15.41 -8.46 53.83
CA LEU A 770 15.74 -9.57 54.72
C LEU A 770 15.61 -9.09 56.16
N VAL A 771 15.08 -9.92 57.04
CA VAL A 771 14.98 -9.64 58.47
C VAL A 771 15.44 -10.85 59.25
N GLY A 772 16.03 -10.64 60.41
CA GLY A 772 16.49 -11.74 61.24
C GLY A 772 16.56 -11.40 62.72
N LEU A 773 16.66 -12.47 63.50
CA LEU A 773 16.82 -12.45 64.94
C LEU A 773 17.97 -13.38 65.28
N ASP A 774 18.83 -12.96 66.19
CA ASP A 774 19.95 -13.76 66.67
C ASP A 774 20.25 -13.45 68.14
N SER A 775 20.82 -14.43 68.84
CA SER A 775 21.15 -14.30 70.26
C SER A 775 22.40 -15.10 70.61
N ALA A 776 23.14 -14.61 71.60
CA ALA A 776 24.24 -15.34 72.21
C ALA A 776 23.68 -16.51 73.03
N ALA A 777 23.85 -17.74 72.54
CA ALA A 777 23.28 -18.94 73.16
C ALA A 777 24.15 -19.49 74.31
N ALA A 778 25.46 -19.25 74.26
CA ALA A 778 26.46 -19.60 75.27
C ALA A 778 27.70 -18.70 75.10
N ALA A 779 28.69 -18.79 75.99
CA ALA A 779 29.98 -18.15 75.79
C ALA A 779 30.55 -18.56 74.41
N ASP A 780 30.88 -17.56 73.59
CA ASP A 780 31.43 -17.70 72.24
C ASP A 780 30.52 -18.35 71.19
N TRP A 781 29.20 -18.48 71.42
CA TRP A 781 28.23 -19.00 70.45
C TRP A 781 27.11 -18.02 70.15
N ARG A 782 26.79 -17.82 68.87
CA ARG A 782 25.60 -17.10 68.42
C ARG A 782 24.80 -17.95 67.44
N LEU A 783 23.48 -17.93 67.62
CA LEU A 783 22.53 -18.62 66.75
C LEU A 783 21.44 -17.64 66.33
N GLY A 784 21.02 -17.74 65.07
CA GLY A 784 20.00 -16.88 64.51
C GLY A 784 19.14 -17.54 63.45
N VAL A 785 17.98 -16.93 63.23
CA VAL A 785 17.05 -17.25 62.15
C VAL A 785 16.78 -16.00 61.34
N ALA A 786 16.62 -16.15 60.03
CA ALA A 786 16.31 -15.05 59.13
C ALA A 786 15.23 -15.46 58.14
N THR A 787 14.44 -14.49 57.71
CA THR A 787 13.46 -14.63 56.64
C THR A 787 13.43 -13.36 55.80
N GLY A 788 12.78 -13.42 54.65
CA GLY A 788 12.66 -12.23 53.82
C GLY A 788 11.97 -12.50 52.51
N TYR A 789 11.79 -11.42 51.77
CA TYR A 789 11.20 -11.44 50.44
C TYR A 789 12.10 -10.64 49.51
N THR A 790 12.46 -11.25 48.39
CA THR A 790 13.09 -10.56 47.26
C THR A 790 12.31 -10.81 45.99
N ARG A 791 12.39 -9.84 45.07
CA ARG A 791 11.84 -9.97 43.73
C ARG A 791 12.96 -9.75 42.73
N THR A 792 13.13 -10.73 41.85
CA THR A 792 14.09 -10.69 40.74
C THR A 792 13.32 -10.46 39.45
N SER A 793 13.68 -9.44 38.67
CA SER A 793 13.15 -9.22 37.32
C SER A 793 14.30 -9.32 36.33
N LEU A 794 14.12 -10.15 35.30
CA LEU A 794 15.14 -10.48 34.31
C LEU A 794 14.64 -10.17 32.90
N HIS A 795 15.50 -9.52 32.13
CA HIS A 795 15.30 -9.22 30.72
C HIS A 795 16.41 -9.93 29.93
N GLY A 796 16.02 -10.86 29.06
CA GLY A 796 16.93 -11.72 28.29
C GLY A 796 16.73 -11.56 26.79
N GLY A 797 17.72 -12.02 26.02
CA GLY A 797 17.73 -11.91 24.56
C GLY A 797 16.47 -12.45 23.86
N TYR A 798 16.24 -11.91 22.66
CA TYR A 798 15.03 -12.08 21.85
C TYR A 798 13.72 -11.50 22.43
N GLY A 799 13.81 -10.55 23.37
CA GLY A 799 12.65 -9.83 23.89
C GLY A 799 11.87 -10.59 24.98
N SER A 800 12.51 -11.57 25.61
CA SER A 800 11.93 -12.38 26.68
C SER A 800 12.09 -11.73 28.05
N LYS A 801 11.18 -12.04 28.97
CA LYS A 801 11.17 -11.53 30.34
C LYS A 801 10.85 -12.63 31.34
N ALA A 802 11.46 -12.58 32.50
CA ALA A 802 11.14 -13.43 33.64
C ALA A 802 11.04 -12.59 34.92
N ASP A 803 10.09 -12.91 35.77
CA ASP A 803 9.95 -12.35 37.10
C ASP A 803 9.91 -13.50 38.11
N SER A 804 10.61 -13.35 39.24
CA SER A 804 10.60 -14.33 40.32
C SER A 804 10.33 -13.67 41.67
N ASP A 805 9.28 -14.13 42.34
CA ASP A 805 8.99 -13.79 43.74
C ASP A 805 9.65 -14.84 44.65
N ASN A 806 10.59 -14.39 45.48
CA ASN A 806 11.47 -15.25 46.27
C ASN A 806 11.18 -15.07 47.77
N TYR A 807 10.90 -16.17 48.47
CA TYR A 807 10.66 -16.19 49.91
C TYR A 807 11.77 -16.97 50.60
N HIS A 808 12.49 -16.32 51.50
CA HIS A 808 13.67 -16.87 52.15
C HIS A 808 13.38 -17.34 53.57
N LEU A 809 13.99 -18.46 53.96
CA LEU A 809 14.09 -18.93 55.33
C LEU A 809 15.52 -19.43 55.56
N ALA A 810 16.18 -18.98 56.61
CA ALA A 810 17.54 -19.40 56.92
C ALA A 810 17.77 -19.54 58.42
N ALA A 811 18.70 -20.43 58.76
CA ALA A 811 19.29 -20.56 60.08
C ALA A 811 20.80 -20.38 59.95
N TYR A 812 21.41 -19.67 60.89
CA TYR A 812 22.81 -19.31 60.84
C TYR A 812 23.39 -19.18 62.24
N GLY A 813 24.71 -19.24 62.33
CA GLY A 813 25.40 -19.06 63.59
C GLY A 813 26.90 -18.99 63.42
N ASP A 814 27.55 -18.54 64.49
CA ASP A 814 29.00 -18.52 64.59
C ASP A 814 29.47 -19.10 65.94
N LYS A 815 30.73 -19.51 65.93
CA LYS A 815 31.48 -19.82 67.12
C LYS A 815 32.87 -19.19 67.05
N GLN A 816 33.24 -18.46 68.11
CA GLN A 816 34.57 -17.88 68.25
C GLN A 816 35.52 -18.81 69.03
N PHE A 817 36.76 -18.89 68.55
CA PHE A 817 37.89 -19.60 69.15
C PHE A 817 39.08 -18.64 69.26
N GLY A 818 38.98 -17.67 70.18
CA GLY A 818 39.95 -16.57 70.25
C GLY A 818 39.95 -15.77 68.95
N ALA A 819 41.07 -15.75 68.23
CA ALA A 819 41.20 -15.05 66.95
C ALA A 819 40.51 -15.77 65.77
N LEU A 820 40.15 -17.06 65.91
CA LEU A 820 39.52 -17.83 64.82
C LEU A 820 37.99 -17.81 64.98
N ALA A 821 37.27 -17.33 63.97
CA ALA A 821 35.81 -17.39 63.89
C ALA A 821 35.39 -18.48 62.89
N LEU A 822 34.50 -19.38 63.31
CA LEU A 822 33.81 -20.32 62.42
C LEU A 822 32.35 -19.89 62.27
N ARG A 823 31.94 -19.57 61.05
CA ARG A 823 30.59 -19.12 60.70
C ARG A 823 29.94 -20.12 59.78
N GLY A 824 28.63 -20.28 59.88
CA GLY A 824 27.92 -21.17 58.98
C GLY A 824 26.43 -20.91 58.96
N GLY A 825 25.79 -21.41 57.90
CA GLY A 825 24.34 -21.29 57.77
C GLY A 825 23.77 -22.20 56.70
N ALA A 826 22.46 -22.38 56.82
CA ALA A 826 21.61 -23.10 55.88
C ALA A 826 20.46 -22.19 55.47
N GLY A 827 20.16 -22.15 54.17
CA GLY A 827 19.07 -21.37 53.60
C GLY A 827 18.18 -22.22 52.71
N TYR A 828 16.88 -21.94 52.75
CA TYR A 828 15.87 -22.49 51.87
C TYR A 828 15.05 -21.34 51.28
N THR A 829 15.02 -21.24 49.97
CA THR A 829 14.26 -20.20 49.25
C THR A 829 13.20 -20.84 48.38
N TRP A 830 11.95 -20.43 48.51
CA TRP A 830 10.88 -20.75 47.56
C TRP A 830 10.80 -19.66 46.49
N HIS A 831 10.75 -20.06 45.22
CA HIS A 831 10.62 -19.17 44.07
C HIS A 831 9.28 -19.40 43.38
N ARG A 832 8.59 -18.32 43.02
CA ARG A 832 7.46 -18.32 42.10
C ARG A 832 7.87 -17.57 40.85
N ILE A 833 8.01 -18.29 39.74
CA ILE A 833 8.58 -17.78 38.50
C ILE A 833 7.45 -17.59 37.48
N ASP A 834 7.35 -16.38 36.94
CA ASP A 834 6.52 -16.00 35.81
C ASP A 834 7.43 -15.68 34.62
N THR A 835 7.22 -16.30 33.47
CA THR A 835 8.01 -16.06 32.24
C THR A 835 7.10 -15.60 31.10
N LYS A 836 7.66 -14.75 30.22
CA LYS A 836 7.02 -14.27 29.00
C LYS A 836 8.04 -14.28 27.87
N ARG A 837 7.75 -15.02 26.80
CA ARG A 837 8.58 -15.14 25.60
C ARG A 837 7.81 -14.66 24.38
N SER A 838 8.46 -13.89 23.52
CA SER A 838 7.90 -13.48 22.24
C SER A 838 8.68 -14.18 21.14
N VAL A 839 7.99 -14.90 20.27
CA VAL A 839 8.61 -15.58 19.11
C VAL A 839 8.31 -14.74 17.88
N ASN A 840 9.34 -14.36 17.13
CA ASN A 840 9.16 -13.62 15.89
C ASN A 840 10.27 -13.92 14.85
N TYR A 841 9.85 -14.48 13.71
CA TYR A 841 10.70 -14.72 12.54
C TYR A 841 9.85 -14.81 11.27
N GLY A 842 10.32 -14.24 10.15
CA GLY A 842 9.55 -14.22 8.90
C GLY A 842 8.15 -13.61 9.08
N MET A 843 7.11 -14.32 8.63
CA MET A 843 5.69 -13.97 8.87
C MET A 843 5.11 -14.60 10.15
N GLN A 844 5.94 -15.26 10.97
CA GLN A 844 5.53 -16.06 12.12
C GLN A 844 5.66 -15.25 13.41
N SER A 845 4.64 -15.36 14.28
CA SER A 845 4.68 -14.74 15.59
C SER A 845 3.91 -15.55 16.64
N ASP A 846 4.45 -15.61 17.85
CA ASP A 846 3.80 -16.25 19.00
C ASP A 846 4.13 -15.52 20.30
N ARG A 847 3.33 -15.76 21.33
CA ARG A 847 3.55 -15.22 22.68
C ARG A 847 3.26 -16.29 23.72
N ASP A 848 4.34 -16.76 24.33
CA ASP A 848 4.31 -17.86 25.28
C ASP A 848 4.52 -17.34 26.71
N THR A 849 3.82 -17.94 27.66
CA THR A 849 3.90 -17.59 29.08
C THR A 849 3.93 -18.84 29.94
N ALA A 850 4.79 -18.90 30.95
CA ALA A 850 4.81 -20.02 31.90
C ALA A 850 4.81 -19.53 33.34
N LYS A 851 4.13 -20.28 34.21
CA LYS A 851 4.14 -20.11 35.66
C LYS A 851 4.56 -21.40 36.32
N TYR A 852 5.63 -21.38 37.10
CA TYR A 852 6.10 -22.55 37.83
C TYR A 852 6.81 -22.14 39.12
N SER A 853 6.97 -23.10 40.03
CA SER A 853 7.71 -22.88 41.27
C SER A 853 9.07 -23.57 41.22
N ALA A 854 10.03 -22.99 41.92
CA ALA A 854 11.34 -23.57 42.13
C ALA A 854 11.77 -23.41 43.58
N ARG A 855 12.86 -24.05 43.97
CA ARG A 855 13.46 -23.94 45.29
C ARG A 855 14.98 -23.88 45.19
N THR A 856 15.58 -23.08 46.06
CA THR A 856 17.03 -23.02 46.23
C THR A 856 17.38 -23.43 47.65
N GLU A 857 18.18 -24.48 47.77
CA GLU A 857 18.75 -24.97 49.02
C GLU A 857 20.23 -24.56 49.05
N GLN A 858 20.67 -23.94 50.15
CA GLN A 858 22.04 -23.47 50.28
C GLN A 858 22.62 -23.87 51.62
N LEU A 859 23.87 -24.33 51.61
CA LEU A 859 24.71 -24.58 52.77
C LEU A 859 26.01 -23.82 52.62
N PHE A 860 26.45 -23.12 53.65
CA PHE A 860 27.74 -22.44 53.63
C PHE A 860 28.45 -22.52 54.97
N ALA A 861 29.78 -22.48 54.89
CA ALA A 861 30.68 -22.39 56.03
C ALA A 861 31.80 -21.42 55.72
N GLU A 862 32.26 -20.69 56.73
CA GLU A 862 33.36 -19.74 56.64
C GLU A 862 34.28 -19.88 57.85
N ALA A 863 35.59 -19.81 57.61
CA ALA A 863 36.60 -19.67 58.64
C ALA A 863 37.36 -18.36 58.43
N GLY A 864 37.36 -17.48 59.43
CA GLY A 864 38.07 -16.20 59.43
C GLY A 864 39.05 -16.11 60.59
N TYR A 865 40.24 -15.55 60.37
CA TYR A 865 41.25 -15.38 61.43
C TYR A 865 41.53 -13.89 61.65
N SER A 866 41.08 -13.35 62.78
CA SER A 866 41.20 -11.93 63.12
C SER A 866 42.60 -11.58 63.63
N VAL A 867 43.22 -10.60 63.00
CA VAL A 867 44.48 -9.97 63.42
C VAL A 867 44.16 -8.55 63.86
N GLN A 868 44.15 -8.33 65.17
CA GLN A 868 43.84 -7.03 65.76
C GLN A 868 45.04 -6.08 65.66
N GLY A 869 44.81 -4.84 65.21
CA GLY A 869 45.79 -3.77 65.15
C GLY A 869 45.27 -2.49 65.79
N GLU A 870 46.15 -1.52 66.08
CA GLU A 870 45.77 -0.28 66.78
C GLU A 870 44.78 0.60 66.02
N TRP A 871 44.81 0.56 64.68
CA TRP A 871 43.99 1.41 63.81
C TRP A 871 43.30 0.64 62.67
N LEU A 872 43.61 -0.64 62.50
CA LEU A 872 43.09 -1.50 61.43
C LEU A 872 43.09 -2.96 61.88
N ASN A 873 41.96 -3.62 61.71
CA ASN A 873 41.81 -5.06 61.94
C ASN A 873 41.80 -5.78 60.58
N LEU A 874 42.59 -6.84 60.46
CA LEU A 874 42.68 -7.63 59.24
C LEU A 874 42.14 -9.04 59.49
N GLU A 875 41.32 -9.55 58.58
CA GLU A 875 40.76 -10.90 58.67
C GLU A 875 40.90 -11.63 57.33
N PRO A 876 41.96 -12.44 57.13
CA PRO A 876 41.95 -13.46 56.08
C PRO A 876 40.83 -14.47 56.35
N PHE A 877 40.10 -14.85 55.31
CA PHE A 877 39.00 -15.81 55.41
C PHE A 877 38.93 -16.77 54.22
N VAL A 878 38.35 -17.95 54.47
CA VAL A 878 37.94 -18.89 53.44
C VAL A 878 36.46 -19.24 53.64
N ASN A 879 35.67 -19.10 52.58
CA ASN A 879 34.26 -19.45 52.53
C ASN A 879 34.05 -20.60 51.55
N LEU A 880 33.18 -21.55 51.89
CA LEU A 880 32.72 -22.61 51.01
C LEU A 880 31.19 -22.62 51.04
N ALA A 881 30.57 -22.65 49.86
CA ALA A 881 29.12 -22.74 49.73
C ALA A 881 28.71 -23.76 48.67
N TYR A 882 27.67 -24.53 49.00
CA TYR A 882 26.97 -25.44 48.10
C TYR A 882 25.55 -24.94 47.91
N VAL A 883 25.12 -24.82 46.65
CA VAL A 883 23.80 -24.34 46.25
C VAL A 883 23.17 -25.41 45.36
N ASN A 884 21.94 -25.80 45.66
CA ASN A 884 21.14 -26.71 44.86
C ASN A 884 19.82 -26.01 44.49
N PHE A 885 19.65 -25.71 43.20
CA PHE A 885 18.43 -25.16 42.63
C PHE A 885 17.62 -26.29 42.00
N GLU A 886 16.33 -26.32 42.25
CA GLU A 886 15.41 -27.30 41.66
C GLU A 886 14.13 -26.60 41.22
N ASN A 887 13.77 -26.71 39.94
CA ASN A 887 12.50 -26.23 39.42
C ASN A 887 11.50 -27.37 39.24
N ASN A 888 10.23 -27.08 39.47
CA ASN A 888 9.15 -27.96 39.05
C ASN A 888 9.00 -27.93 37.52
N GLY A 889 8.16 -28.82 36.98
CA GLY A 889 7.93 -28.89 35.54
C GLY A 889 7.48 -27.53 34.96
N ILE A 890 8.03 -27.20 33.80
CA ILE A 890 7.72 -26.00 33.03
C ILE A 890 6.62 -26.39 32.03
N ALA A 891 5.57 -25.57 31.96
CA ALA A 891 4.54 -25.70 30.94
C ALA A 891 4.15 -24.30 30.45
N GLU A 892 4.64 -23.93 29.27
CA GLU A 892 4.22 -22.68 28.62
C GLU A 892 2.80 -22.81 28.09
N SER A 893 2.08 -21.69 28.16
CA SER A 893 0.76 -21.44 27.59
C SER A 893 0.91 -20.34 26.56
N GLY A 894 0.43 -20.58 25.35
CA GLY A 894 0.61 -19.72 24.18
C GLY A 894 0.12 -20.43 22.93
N GLY A 895 0.73 -20.15 21.78
CA GLY A 895 0.49 -20.87 20.55
C GLY A 895 1.30 -22.16 20.43
N ALA A 896 1.60 -22.55 19.20
CA ALA A 896 2.29 -23.79 18.87
C ALA A 896 3.77 -23.79 19.29
N ALA A 897 4.37 -22.61 19.49
CA ALA A 897 5.76 -22.49 19.93
C ALA A 897 5.95 -22.74 21.44
N ALA A 898 4.87 -22.93 22.21
CA ALA A 898 4.93 -23.22 23.64
C ALA A 898 5.70 -24.51 23.96
N LEU A 899 6.54 -24.43 24.98
CA LEU A 899 7.46 -25.47 25.43
C LEU A 899 7.00 -26.13 26.73
N ARG A 900 7.47 -27.36 26.96
CA ARG A 900 7.37 -28.07 28.23
C ARG A 900 8.75 -28.48 28.73
N GLY A 901 8.93 -28.54 30.04
CA GLY A 901 10.11 -29.08 30.69
C GLY A 901 9.68 -29.97 31.86
N ASP A 902 10.36 -31.10 32.05
CA ASP A 902 10.17 -31.90 33.26
C ASP A 902 10.85 -31.21 34.46
N LYS A 903 10.71 -31.77 35.66
CA LYS A 903 11.39 -31.31 36.87
C LYS A 903 12.92 -31.44 36.72
N GLN A 904 13.69 -30.40 37.06
CA GLN A 904 15.15 -30.39 36.87
C GLN A 904 15.87 -29.82 38.10
N HIS A 905 17.16 -30.14 38.23
CA HIS A 905 18.01 -29.61 39.29
C HIS A 905 19.34 -29.10 38.71
N THR A 906 19.95 -28.16 39.41
CA THR A 906 21.22 -27.52 39.06
C THR A 906 21.97 -27.22 40.35
N ASP A 907 23.18 -27.74 40.49
CA ASP A 907 24.02 -27.47 41.65
C ASP A 907 25.22 -26.56 41.32
N ALA A 908 25.71 -25.86 42.34
CA ALA A 908 26.89 -25.02 42.28
C ALA A 908 27.68 -25.17 43.58
N THR A 909 28.97 -25.47 43.47
CA THR A 909 29.89 -25.37 44.60
C THR A 909 30.85 -24.22 44.35
N VAL A 910 30.91 -23.27 45.28
CA VAL A 910 31.76 -22.09 45.18
C VAL A 910 32.63 -21.96 46.43
N SER A 911 33.89 -21.61 46.25
CA SER A 911 34.77 -21.18 47.33
C SER A 911 35.15 -19.73 47.16
N THR A 912 35.35 -19.00 48.25
CA THR A 912 35.89 -17.64 48.22
C THR A 912 37.04 -17.54 49.20
N LEU A 913 38.22 -17.17 48.71
CA LEU A 913 39.38 -16.85 49.52
C LEU A 913 39.56 -15.34 49.51
N GLY A 914 39.63 -14.69 50.67
CA GLY A 914 39.72 -13.25 50.72
C GLY A 914 40.38 -12.68 51.95
N LEU A 915 40.52 -11.36 51.94
CA LEU A 915 41.02 -10.54 53.02
C LEU A 915 40.01 -9.43 53.30
N ARG A 916 39.69 -9.25 54.57
CA ARG A 916 38.88 -8.13 55.05
C ARG A 916 39.73 -7.16 55.83
N ALA A 917 39.39 -5.89 55.75
CA ALA A 917 39.99 -4.82 56.54
C ALA A 917 38.89 -3.95 57.15
N ASP A 918 38.90 -3.88 58.47
CA ASP A 918 37.91 -3.16 59.28
C ASP A 918 38.60 -2.06 60.09
N ALA A 919 38.11 -0.82 59.99
CA ALA A 919 38.60 0.33 60.74
C ALA A 919 37.46 0.98 61.51
N GLU A 920 37.67 1.29 62.79
CA GLU A 920 36.65 1.85 63.67
C GLU A 920 37.16 3.11 64.35
N TRP A 921 36.29 4.14 64.43
CA TRP A 921 36.60 5.39 65.11
C TRP A 921 35.44 5.82 65.99
N GLN A 922 35.74 6.19 67.23
CA GLN A 922 34.77 6.76 68.14
C GLN A 922 34.61 8.27 67.85
N VAL A 923 33.39 8.68 67.50
CA VAL A 923 33.07 10.07 67.13
C VAL A 923 32.59 10.88 68.34
N SER A 924 31.83 10.23 69.24
CA SER A 924 31.37 10.82 70.51
C SER A 924 31.08 9.72 71.54
N ALA A 925 30.80 10.09 72.80
CA ALA A 925 30.30 9.16 73.79
C ALA A 925 28.95 8.56 73.32
N GLY A 926 28.97 7.30 72.88
CA GLY A 926 27.79 6.58 72.36
C GLY A 926 27.68 6.49 70.83
N THR A 927 28.64 7.03 70.06
CA THR A 927 28.62 6.91 68.59
C THR A 927 29.98 6.45 68.03
N THR A 928 29.95 5.33 67.30
CA THR A 928 31.11 4.74 66.63
C THR A 928 30.82 4.61 65.14
N VAL A 929 31.79 4.96 64.31
CA VAL A 929 31.74 4.75 62.86
C VAL A 929 32.73 3.64 62.50
N ALA A 930 32.27 2.63 61.77
CA ALA A 930 33.10 1.56 61.25
C ALA A 930 33.11 1.60 59.72
N LEU A 931 34.29 1.47 59.12
CA LEU A 931 34.47 1.25 57.70
C LEU A 931 34.95 -0.19 57.49
N ARG A 932 34.22 -0.95 56.68
CA ARG A 932 34.50 -2.35 56.37
C ARG A 932 34.80 -2.50 54.89
N SER A 933 35.82 -3.28 54.57
CA SER A 933 36.16 -3.61 53.18
C SER A 933 36.52 -5.08 53.03
N GLU A 934 36.21 -5.66 51.87
CA GLU A 934 36.49 -7.05 51.53
C GLU A 934 37.02 -7.12 50.10
N LEU A 935 38.12 -7.83 49.91
CA LEU A 935 38.61 -8.26 48.61
C LEU A 935 38.75 -9.78 48.61
N GLY A 936 38.14 -10.45 47.63
CA GLY A 936 38.15 -11.90 47.53
C GLY A 936 38.30 -12.40 46.11
N TRP A 937 38.84 -13.62 45.99
CA TRP A 937 38.81 -14.42 44.78
C TRP A 937 37.81 -15.56 44.99
N GLN A 938 36.80 -15.61 44.12
CA GLN A 938 35.80 -16.66 44.11
C GLN A 938 36.12 -17.66 42.99
N HIS A 939 36.05 -18.95 43.33
CA HIS A 939 36.26 -20.05 42.40
C HIS A 939 35.06 -21.01 42.41
N GLN A 940 34.56 -21.34 41.21
CA GLN A 940 33.42 -22.25 41.02
C GLN A 940 33.86 -23.63 40.51
N TYR A 941 33.43 -24.68 41.23
CA TYR A 941 33.70 -26.08 40.88
C TYR A 941 32.60 -26.68 40.00
N GLY A 942 32.93 -27.75 39.27
CA GLY A 942 31.97 -28.49 38.45
C GLY A 942 31.71 -27.88 37.07
N GLY A 943 30.56 -28.21 36.47
CA GLY A 943 30.13 -27.69 35.18
C GLY A 943 29.81 -26.19 35.24
N LEU A 944 30.20 -25.45 34.20
CA LEU A 944 29.89 -24.02 34.06
C LEU A 944 28.64 -23.77 33.21
N GLU A 945 28.25 -24.76 32.41
CA GLU A 945 27.05 -24.71 31.60
C GLU A 945 25.81 -24.84 32.48
N ARG A 946 24.81 -24.01 32.19
CA ARG A 946 23.53 -23.96 32.90
C ARG A 946 22.41 -24.23 31.89
N GLY A 947 22.16 -25.51 31.66
CA GLY A 947 21.18 -25.99 30.69
C GLY A 947 19.81 -26.23 31.30
N THR A 948 18.75 -25.92 30.55
CA THR A 948 17.38 -26.37 30.85
C THR A 948 16.90 -27.30 29.75
N GLY A 949 16.39 -28.47 30.14
CA GLY A 949 15.79 -29.44 29.22
C GLY A 949 14.35 -29.04 28.87
N LEU A 950 14.06 -28.88 27.58
CA LEU A 950 12.76 -28.45 27.05
C LEU A 950 12.30 -29.43 25.96
N ARG A 951 11.03 -29.35 25.58
CA ARG A 951 10.42 -30.03 24.43
C ARG A 951 9.29 -29.19 23.86
N PHE A 952 9.08 -29.29 22.55
CA PHE A 952 7.94 -28.65 21.89
C PHE A 952 6.61 -29.35 22.24
N ASN A 953 5.53 -28.58 22.27
CA ASN A 953 4.18 -29.14 22.32
C ASN A 953 3.92 -30.02 21.08
N GLY A 954 3.36 -31.22 21.30
CA GLY A 954 3.09 -32.19 20.23
C GLY A 954 4.30 -33.05 19.82
N GLY A 955 5.45 -32.91 20.50
CA GLY A 955 6.64 -33.74 20.29
C GLY A 955 7.17 -34.36 21.60
N ASN A 956 7.90 -35.47 21.48
CA ASN A 956 8.54 -36.16 22.61
C ASN A 956 10.07 -36.01 22.63
N ALA A 957 10.67 -35.40 21.60
CA ALA A 957 12.12 -35.21 21.54
C ALA A 957 12.55 -34.08 22.49
N PRO A 958 13.31 -34.38 23.57
CA PRO A 958 13.85 -33.34 24.43
C PRO A 958 15.05 -32.67 23.75
N PHE A 959 15.27 -31.40 24.08
CA PHE A 959 16.48 -30.66 23.76
C PHE A 959 16.91 -29.85 24.97
N VAL A 960 18.20 -29.53 25.07
CA VAL A 960 18.75 -28.69 26.13
C VAL A 960 19.10 -27.34 25.54
N VAL A 961 18.74 -26.28 26.25
CA VAL A 961 19.16 -24.91 25.93
C VAL A 961 19.94 -24.35 27.09
N ASP A 962 21.15 -23.90 26.79
CA ASP A 962 22.06 -23.32 27.77
C ASP A 962 21.87 -21.81 27.87
N SER A 963 21.97 -21.32 29.11
CA SER A 963 22.25 -19.91 29.38
C SER A 963 23.72 -19.59 29.10
N VAL A 964 24.10 -18.31 29.26
CA VAL A 964 25.51 -17.90 29.24
C VAL A 964 26.26 -18.68 30.33
N PRO A 965 27.40 -19.32 29.99
CA PRO A 965 28.21 -20.03 30.98
C PRO A 965 28.65 -19.10 32.12
N VAL A 966 28.56 -19.59 33.35
CA VAL A 966 29.15 -18.89 34.51
C VAL A 966 30.67 -18.91 34.41
N SER A 967 31.32 -17.90 34.99
CA SER A 967 32.78 -17.83 34.97
C SER A 967 33.39 -18.74 36.03
N ARG A 968 34.52 -19.37 35.70
CA ARG A 968 35.27 -20.23 36.64
C ARG A 968 35.76 -19.44 37.86
N ASP A 969 36.21 -18.22 37.60
CA ASP A 969 36.89 -17.35 38.56
C ASP A 969 36.29 -15.94 38.51
N GLY A 970 36.16 -15.32 39.68
CA GLY A 970 35.65 -13.96 39.83
C GLY A 970 36.31 -13.21 40.98
N MET A 971 36.35 -11.88 40.86
CA MET A 971 36.78 -10.97 41.91
C MET A 971 35.57 -10.49 42.70
N VAL A 972 35.62 -10.68 44.02
CA VAL A 972 34.65 -10.14 44.98
C VAL A 972 35.21 -8.86 45.58
N LEU A 973 34.43 -7.79 45.55
CA LEU A 973 34.76 -6.52 46.18
C LEU A 973 33.58 -6.07 47.04
N LYS A 974 33.82 -5.72 48.30
CA LYS A 974 32.79 -5.10 49.16
C LYS A 974 33.36 -3.91 49.90
N ALA A 975 32.52 -2.91 50.11
CA ALA A 975 32.81 -1.75 50.93
C ALA A 975 31.54 -1.35 51.67
N GLY A 976 31.63 -1.04 52.95
CA GLY A 976 30.48 -0.64 53.74
C GLY A 976 30.87 0.28 54.89
N ALA A 977 29.92 1.13 55.28
CA ALA A 977 30.02 1.99 56.44
C ALA A 977 28.91 1.64 57.43
N GLU A 978 29.25 1.58 58.71
CA GLU A 978 28.32 1.34 59.80
C GLU A 978 28.41 2.45 60.83
N VAL A 979 27.28 2.86 61.37
CA VAL A 979 27.19 3.90 62.39
C VAL A 979 26.36 3.36 63.55
N ALA A 980 27.00 3.15 64.69
CA ALA A 980 26.30 2.93 65.95
C ALA A 980 25.70 4.27 66.39
N VAL A 981 24.39 4.42 66.27
CA VAL A 981 23.66 5.67 66.60
C VAL A 981 23.57 5.86 68.11
N ASN A 982 23.42 4.76 68.86
CA ASN A 982 23.44 4.69 70.31
C ASN A 982 23.83 3.27 70.76
N GLU A 983 23.72 2.98 72.06
CA GLU A 983 24.06 1.68 72.65
C GLU A 983 23.28 0.49 72.05
N ASN A 984 22.09 0.74 71.49
CA ASN A 984 21.16 -0.29 71.01
C ASN A 984 20.95 -0.30 69.50
N ALA A 985 21.31 0.76 68.75
CA ALA A 985 20.95 0.91 67.34
C ALA A 985 22.16 1.12 66.43
N THR A 986 22.27 0.34 65.35
CA THR A 986 23.29 0.50 64.30
C THR A 986 22.64 0.61 62.93
N LEU A 987 23.10 1.57 62.13
CA LEU A 987 22.74 1.71 60.71
C LEU A 987 23.92 1.30 59.84
N SER A 988 23.68 0.63 58.72
CA SER A 988 24.71 0.27 57.75
C SER A 988 24.32 0.62 56.33
N LEU A 989 25.31 0.97 55.52
CA LEU A 989 25.20 1.11 54.07
C LEU A 989 26.37 0.38 53.44
N GLY A 990 26.08 -0.56 52.54
CA GLY A 990 27.07 -1.41 51.90
C GLY A 990 26.93 -1.44 50.39
N TYR A 991 28.05 -1.59 49.71
CA TYR A 991 28.17 -1.96 48.30
C TYR A 991 28.89 -3.31 48.19
N GLY A 992 28.40 -4.18 47.33
CA GLY A 992 29.04 -5.45 46.98
C GLY A 992 29.12 -5.63 45.47
N GLY A 993 30.21 -6.18 44.98
CA GLY A 993 30.41 -6.47 43.56
C GLY A 993 31.06 -7.83 43.34
N LEU A 994 30.61 -8.54 42.31
CA LEU A 994 31.24 -9.75 41.78
C LEU A 994 31.53 -9.53 40.29
N LEU A 995 32.81 -9.49 39.94
CA LEU A 995 33.29 -9.20 38.59
C LEU A 995 34.02 -10.42 38.03
N SER A 996 33.57 -10.91 36.88
CA SER A 996 34.16 -12.05 36.19
C SER A 996 34.14 -11.84 34.68
N GLN A 997 34.68 -12.79 33.92
CA GLN A 997 34.81 -12.65 32.46
C GLN A 997 33.46 -12.48 31.76
N HIS A 998 32.43 -13.21 32.20
CA HIS A 998 31.11 -13.24 31.55
C HIS A 998 29.97 -12.67 32.41
N HIS A 999 30.25 -12.30 33.66
CA HIS A 999 29.23 -11.86 34.61
C HIS A 999 29.74 -10.69 35.46
N GLN A 1000 28.90 -9.66 35.55
CA GLN A 1000 29.09 -8.50 36.43
C GLN A 1000 27.84 -8.34 37.30
N ASP A 1001 28.05 -8.29 38.60
CA ASP A 1001 26.99 -8.14 39.60
C ASP A 1001 27.36 -7.02 40.55
N ASN A 1002 26.41 -6.14 40.81
CA ASN A 1002 26.53 -5.02 41.73
C ASN A 1002 25.32 -4.98 42.67
N SER A 1003 25.56 -4.86 43.96
CA SER A 1003 24.53 -4.74 44.98
C SER A 1003 24.78 -3.56 45.91
N VAL A 1004 23.69 -2.95 46.36
CA VAL A 1004 23.64 -1.95 47.41
C VAL A 1004 22.69 -2.46 48.48
N ASN A 1005 23.11 -2.36 49.74
CA ASN A 1005 22.29 -2.74 50.87
C ASN A 1005 22.29 -1.65 51.94
N ALA A 1006 21.14 -1.49 52.61
CA ALA A 1006 20.98 -0.60 53.75
C ALA A 1006 20.42 -1.40 54.93
N GLY A 1007 21.17 -1.48 56.02
CA GLY A 1007 20.84 -2.27 57.19
C GLY A 1007 20.47 -1.42 58.41
N PHE A 1008 19.60 -1.99 59.24
CA PHE A 1008 19.29 -1.51 60.58
C PHE A 1008 19.37 -2.69 61.55
N THR A 1009 20.09 -2.48 62.65
CA THR A 1009 20.26 -3.47 63.71
C THR A 1009 19.85 -2.86 65.03
N TRP A 1010 19.03 -3.58 65.79
CA TRP A 1010 18.57 -3.25 67.13
C TRP A 1010 19.00 -4.33 68.13
N ARG A 1011 19.78 -3.94 69.14
CA ARG A 1011 20.30 -4.79 70.22
C ARG A 1011 19.45 -4.60 71.48
N PHE A 1012 19.19 -5.68 72.23
CA PHE A 1012 18.39 -5.62 73.47
C PHE A 1012 18.93 -6.51 74.57
#